data_AF-R7S7M8-F1
#
_entry.id   AF-R7S7M8-F1
#
_cell.length_a   1.000
_cell.length_b   1.000
_cell.length_c   1.000
_cell.angle_alpha   90.00
_cell.angle_beta   90.00
_cell.angle_gamma   90.00
#
_symmetry.space_group_name_H-M   'P 1'
#
loop_
_entity.id
_entity.type
_entity.pdbx_description
1 polymer ?
#
loop_
_entity_poly.entity_id
_entity_poly.type
_entity_poly.pdbx_seq_one_letter_code
_entity_poly.pdbx_strand_id
1 'polypeptide(L)'
;MSLAAGYKQQGNDEFKTGRFTSDPIYPSNLSAALYETGDYAGCVSAILRSWKLLNSQRDARRDLVIRLSSRLAKALCFSARSNPSSRLAFELHATDIKELKEFCLTSSSGASSSPATEELRRAWQDWETAESEVAALAQKGDLCLAAFSRLPLFMKPLDDAKEYYTIGHDVVIDLTAGWGSDSGNDPLKIDMLPSEKLPHVSFLFGGVGDGLYQAYKKLSAKKRSIFHTHLTLLDIHPTAIARDLCMLTLLHELSITTEPIIRAEIKATLMYSFCAAVMPGYCYDRLMTVVKDLTRELSKSPPALPAWLHVEVNTIPVVLLALDYWTRAQKTTRKMLANHTYMTPEAQWSQRAQALGSGGDGGDFRTQLRDSFTEQRCAIEATLRGLSDAQLLQMQWLPQGMTAREGRAFVNSNMEMLVNMMQQMVSTGKVPTNEQDWYKLTKVFLPPAELRGRHPSFQKAWSTMTQGADDVERSLARKINSHIENEWRTNITLFDSNYDSPKYYPGGDGYKTLSGDVFEPVNHIEDFNQRNKTRPKGPLKNDANATAWDTFNAFFDEISNALKGLEGHITVELIAGGLSEELAKMRLGGDVTRPASFPRKYTRMWLSNVPDYTHGPMNMALYVVPSLHEDQPAGASCNCLLNTGSWSNDDHYFYTYTQLLPKDVPRYLGCKVIRSQAVMDVLVLGPLPLPRPLSDLASRDELTTWLTRVLFNTLIPGRTRLPPENVRLPNNLVAFFGLLVHLHRVGFPAHWLSGFLARMLSGSMVSDIAPYGEVWPIPLDDMRRRVPSRRVRTDPWIVEFENIVATAYYAIPFPVASTLPPSFSCEPEDILVWEAKVTATLPFSTSWNPFMGYGSPYEPVTRLLFYKPSADAPGTLISGMPRIFEGAASPPPGTFFVLTAQELVQYDTRIRFRLSKRRVESMQAEKWSMVAYRQDTGQQATRPVSAAQWTPVGKGADAA
;
A
#
# COMPACT_ATOMS: atom_id res chain seq x y z
N MET A 1 -53.48 -18.43 -26.79
CA MET A 1 -52.22 -18.77 -26.08
C MET A 1 -51.38 -19.61 -27.02
N SER A 2 -50.22 -19.09 -27.42
CA SER A 2 -49.49 -19.59 -28.60
C SER A 2 -48.87 -20.97 -28.36
N LEU A 3 -48.74 -21.76 -29.43
CA LEU A 3 -48.01 -23.05 -29.46
C LEU A 3 -46.68 -23.02 -28.69
N ALA A 4 -46.01 -21.87 -28.63
CA ALA A 4 -44.75 -21.65 -27.92
C ALA A 4 -44.86 -21.88 -26.39
N ALA A 5 -46.00 -21.56 -25.77
CA ALA A 5 -46.21 -21.81 -24.34
C ALA A 5 -46.35 -23.32 -24.05
N GLY A 6 -46.98 -24.06 -24.98
CA GLY A 6 -47.10 -25.52 -24.92
C GLY A 6 -45.75 -26.22 -25.03
N TYR A 7 -44.90 -25.83 -25.98
CA TYR A 7 -43.55 -26.39 -26.13
C TYR A 7 -42.64 -26.07 -24.93
N LYS A 8 -42.78 -24.88 -24.33
CA LYS A 8 -42.03 -24.52 -23.11
C LYS A 8 -42.44 -25.36 -21.90
N GLN A 9 -43.74 -25.62 -21.74
CA GLN A 9 -44.26 -26.47 -20.67
C GLN A 9 -43.80 -27.93 -20.87
N GLN A 10 -43.89 -28.45 -22.09
CA GLN A 10 -43.46 -29.79 -22.45
C GLN A 10 -41.95 -29.98 -22.22
N GLY A 11 -41.11 -29.01 -22.60
CA GLY A 11 -39.67 -29.04 -22.31
C GLY A 11 -39.36 -29.01 -20.81
N ASN A 12 -40.14 -28.26 -20.02
CA ASN A 12 -40.00 -28.23 -18.56
C ASN A 12 -40.45 -29.53 -17.87
N ASP A 13 -41.42 -30.24 -18.43
CA ASP A 13 -41.93 -31.51 -17.89
C ASP A 13 -41.04 -32.69 -18.30
N GLU A 14 -40.45 -32.65 -19.51
CA GLU A 14 -39.35 -33.53 -19.88
C GLU A 14 -38.13 -33.27 -18.97
N PHE A 15 -37.84 -32.00 -18.62
CA PHE A 15 -36.74 -31.60 -17.72
C PHE A 15 -36.81 -32.31 -16.37
N LYS A 16 -38.01 -32.37 -15.80
CA LYS A 16 -38.29 -33.00 -14.50
C LYS A 16 -38.27 -34.53 -14.55
N THR A 17 -38.39 -35.16 -15.73
CA THR A 17 -38.55 -36.61 -15.88
C THR A 17 -37.32 -37.34 -16.41
N GLY A 18 -36.25 -36.62 -16.78
CA GLY A 18 -34.93 -37.20 -17.11
C GLY A 18 -34.85 -37.98 -18.44
N ARG A 19 -35.83 -37.84 -19.34
CA ARG A 19 -35.93 -38.60 -20.62
C ARG A 19 -35.08 -38.03 -21.78
N PHE A 20 -33.88 -37.49 -21.54
CA PHE A 20 -33.11 -36.71 -22.55
C PHE A 20 -32.02 -37.45 -23.33
N THR A 21 -31.96 -38.78 -23.31
CA THR A 21 -30.75 -39.48 -23.78
C THR A 21 -30.48 -39.44 -25.30
N SER A 22 -31.38 -38.89 -26.12
CA SER A 22 -31.26 -38.93 -27.60
C SER A 22 -31.35 -37.60 -28.35
N ASP A 23 -31.65 -36.46 -27.69
CA ASP A 23 -31.73 -35.16 -28.38
C ASP A 23 -30.39 -34.40 -28.34
N PRO A 24 -29.73 -34.12 -29.48
CA PRO A 24 -28.48 -33.36 -29.51
C PRO A 24 -28.61 -31.89 -29.10
N ILE A 25 -29.82 -31.30 -29.08
CA ILE A 25 -30.05 -29.88 -28.77
C ILE A 25 -29.79 -29.60 -27.29
N TYR A 26 -30.20 -30.49 -26.38
CA TYR A 26 -29.99 -30.33 -24.94
C TYR A 26 -28.49 -30.18 -24.57
N PRO A 27 -27.59 -31.13 -24.91
CA PRO A 27 -26.17 -30.98 -24.62
C PRO A 27 -25.54 -29.79 -25.36
N SER A 28 -26.08 -29.37 -26.50
CA SER A 28 -25.65 -28.15 -27.18
C SER A 28 -25.98 -26.88 -26.37
N ASN A 29 -27.21 -26.78 -25.84
CA ASN A 29 -27.63 -25.66 -24.98
C ASN A 29 -26.87 -25.65 -23.66
N LEU A 30 -26.67 -26.84 -23.06
CA LEU A 30 -25.85 -26.98 -21.86
C LEU A 30 -24.42 -26.50 -22.09
N SER A 31 -23.79 -26.86 -23.21
CA SER A 31 -22.44 -26.36 -23.51
C SER A 31 -22.39 -24.84 -23.69
N ALA A 32 -23.45 -24.21 -24.20
CA ALA A 32 -23.53 -22.75 -24.27
C ALA A 32 -23.56 -22.13 -22.87
N ALA A 33 -24.41 -22.66 -21.98
CA ALA A 33 -24.49 -22.20 -20.60
C ALA A 33 -23.17 -22.38 -19.85
N LEU A 34 -22.54 -23.56 -19.97
CA LEU A 34 -21.26 -23.85 -19.34
C LEU A 34 -20.12 -22.95 -19.85
N TYR A 35 -20.12 -22.64 -21.16
CA TYR A 35 -19.17 -21.68 -21.72
C TYR A 35 -19.34 -20.29 -21.11
N GLU A 36 -20.58 -19.78 -21.04
CA GLU A 36 -20.87 -18.46 -20.45
C GLU A 36 -20.52 -18.39 -18.96
N THR A 37 -20.66 -19.48 -18.21
CA THR A 37 -20.24 -19.55 -16.80
C THR A 37 -18.74 -19.79 -16.61
N GLY A 38 -17.98 -19.99 -17.69
CA GLY A 38 -16.54 -20.25 -17.64
C GLY A 38 -16.15 -21.70 -17.30
N ASP A 39 -17.09 -22.65 -17.26
CA ASP A 39 -16.80 -24.08 -17.13
C ASP A 39 -16.45 -24.67 -18.50
N TYR A 40 -15.22 -24.41 -18.94
CA TYR A 40 -14.74 -24.82 -20.26
C TYR A 40 -14.60 -26.34 -20.39
N ALA A 41 -14.20 -27.05 -19.33
CA ALA A 41 -14.08 -28.51 -19.34
C ALA A 41 -15.45 -29.20 -19.44
N GLY A 42 -16.44 -28.73 -18.66
CA GLY A 42 -17.82 -29.17 -18.77
C GLY A 42 -18.42 -28.83 -20.13
N CYS A 43 -18.10 -27.64 -20.67
CA CYS A 43 -18.51 -27.23 -22.01
C CYS A 43 -17.99 -28.20 -23.09
N VAL A 44 -16.69 -28.53 -23.10
CA VAL A 44 -16.10 -29.50 -24.03
C VAL A 44 -16.84 -30.85 -23.94
N SER A 45 -17.03 -31.36 -22.72
CA SER A 45 -17.74 -32.63 -22.49
C SER A 45 -19.18 -32.60 -23.03
N ALA A 46 -19.90 -31.50 -22.84
CA ALA A 46 -21.25 -31.31 -23.36
C ALA A 46 -21.28 -31.20 -24.90
N ILE A 47 -20.30 -30.53 -25.52
CA ILE A 47 -20.16 -30.46 -26.98
C ILE A 47 -19.94 -31.84 -27.57
N LEU A 48 -19.01 -32.63 -27.02
CA LEU A 48 -18.69 -33.96 -27.55
C LEU A 48 -19.88 -34.93 -27.41
N ARG A 49 -20.68 -34.82 -26.35
CA ARG A 49 -21.97 -35.54 -26.24
C ARG A 49 -22.95 -35.14 -27.33
N SER A 50 -23.09 -33.84 -27.61
CA SER A 50 -23.94 -33.34 -28.70
C SER A 50 -23.44 -33.82 -30.07
N TRP A 51 -22.12 -33.82 -30.30
CA TRP A 51 -21.50 -34.29 -31.52
C TRP A 51 -21.76 -35.77 -31.77
N LYS A 52 -21.60 -36.65 -30.77
CA LYS A 52 -21.87 -38.09 -30.90
C LYS A 52 -23.31 -38.37 -31.34
N LEU A 53 -24.27 -37.63 -30.78
CA LEU A 53 -25.68 -37.73 -31.17
C LEU A 53 -25.91 -37.21 -32.60
N LEU A 54 -25.29 -36.10 -32.99
CA LEU A 54 -25.43 -35.53 -34.34
C LEU A 54 -24.76 -36.38 -35.43
N ASN A 55 -23.57 -36.91 -35.17
CA ASN A 55 -22.83 -37.75 -36.11
C ASN A 55 -23.58 -39.07 -36.40
N SER A 56 -24.44 -39.51 -35.47
CA SER A 56 -25.33 -40.66 -35.67
C SER A 56 -26.58 -40.38 -36.52
N GLN A 57 -26.86 -39.11 -36.85
CA GLN A 57 -28.05 -38.68 -37.62
C GLN A 57 -27.67 -38.27 -39.05
N ARG A 58 -28.43 -38.74 -40.05
CA ARG A 58 -28.16 -38.46 -41.49
C ARG A 58 -28.40 -37.00 -41.89
N ASP A 59 -29.20 -36.25 -41.12
CA ASP A 59 -29.59 -34.85 -41.39
C ASP A 59 -29.04 -33.88 -40.33
N ALA A 60 -27.74 -33.99 -40.01
CA ALA A 60 -27.10 -33.11 -39.03
C ALA A 60 -27.25 -31.63 -39.44
N ARG A 61 -27.86 -30.81 -38.57
CA ARG A 61 -28.05 -29.37 -38.81
C ARG A 61 -26.70 -28.67 -38.91
N ARG A 62 -26.26 -28.36 -40.13
CA ARG A 62 -24.94 -27.79 -40.43
C ARG A 62 -24.57 -26.57 -39.57
N ASP A 63 -25.51 -25.66 -39.37
CA ASP A 63 -25.30 -24.46 -38.53
C ASP A 63 -25.04 -24.81 -37.05
N LEU A 64 -25.69 -25.86 -36.55
CA LEU A 64 -25.48 -26.33 -35.18
C LEU A 64 -24.07 -26.92 -35.03
N VAL A 65 -23.63 -27.73 -36.00
CA VAL A 65 -22.30 -28.34 -35.99
C VAL A 65 -21.19 -27.27 -36.10
N ILE A 66 -21.36 -26.26 -36.95
CA ILE A 66 -20.42 -25.12 -37.04
C ILE A 66 -20.32 -24.37 -35.70
N ARG A 67 -21.45 -24.09 -35.05
CA ARG A 67 -21.46 -23.43 -33.72
C ARG A 67 -20.80 -24.28 -32.65
N LEU A 68 -21.06 -25.59 -32.63
CA LEU A 68 -20.43 -26.52 -31.70
C LEU A 68 -18.91 -26.57 -31.92
N SER A 69 -18.45 -26.66 -33.17
CA SER A 69 -17.03 -26.69 -33.53
C SER A 69 -16.32 -25.39 -33.16
N SER A 70 -16.92 -24.22 -33.43
CA SER A 70 -16.36 -22.92 -33.02
C SER A 70 -16.29 -22.78 -31.50
N ARG A 71 -17.35 -23.17 -30.77
CA ARG A 71 -17.35 -23.17 -29.30
C ARG A 71 -16.33 -24.15 -28.72
N LEU A 72 -16.15 -25.32 -29.34
CA LEU A 72 -15.15 -26.31 -28.94
C LEU A 72 -13.76 -25.71 -29.01
N ALA A 73 -13.37 -25.16 -30.17
CA ALA A 73 -12.06 -24.55 -30.35
C ALA A 73 -11.80 -23.44 -29.31
N LYS A 74 -12.77 -22.55 -29.07
CA LYS A 74 -12.67 -21.51 -28.02
C LYS A 74 -12.53 -22.12 -26.62
N ALA A 75 -13.38 -23.07 -26.26
CA ALA A 75 -13.34 -23.71 -24.94
C ALA A 75 -12.02 -24.43 -24.69
N LEU A 76 -11.45 -25.09 -25.71
CA LEU A 76 -10.12 -25.69 -25.65
C LEU A 76 -9.05 -24.61 -25.37
N CYS A 77 -9.04 -23.48 -26.10
CA CYS A 77 -8.09 -22.38 -25.86
C CYS A 77 -8.15 -21.85 -24.43
N PHE A 78 -9.35 -21.52 -23.95
CA PHE A 78 -9.54 -20.96 -22.61
C PHE A 78 -9.18 -21.98 -21.52
N SER A 79 -9.53 -23.25 -21.69
CA SER A 79 -9.18 -24.29 -20.73
C SER A 79 -7.68 -24.55 -20.68
N ALA A 80 -7.00 -24.65 -21.82
CA ALA A 80 -5.55 -24.90 -21.85
C ALA A 80 -4.74 -23.76 -21.22
N ARG A 81 -5.20 -22.51 -21.37
CA ARG A 81 -4.57 -21.33 -20.75
C ARG A 81 -4.87 -21.20 -19.26
N SER A 82 -6.09 -21.49 -18.83
CA SER A 82 -6.49 -21.36 -17.42
C SER A 82 -6.06 -22.54 -16.56
N ASN A 83 -5.93 -23.74 -17.14
CA ASN A 83 -5.50 -24.95 -16.45
C ASN A 83 -4.70 -25.85 -17.42
N PRO A 84 -3.37 -25.75 -17.46
CA PRO A 84 -2.53 -26.56 -18.34
C PRO A 84 -2.71 -28.09 -18.16
N SER A 85 -3.12 -28.55 -16.97
CA SER A 85 -3.42 -29.96 -16.71
C SER A 85 -4.66 -30.48 -17.43
N SER A 86 -5.52 -29.60 -17.97
CA SER A 86 -6.69 -29.99 -18.75
C SER A 86 -6.33 -30.71 -20.06
N ARG A 87 -5.08 -30.60 -20.53
CA ARG A 87 -4.59 -31.30 -21.72
C ARG A 87 -4.81 -32.80 -21.68
N LEU A 88 -4.56 -33.44 -20.53
CA LEU A 88 -4.75 -34.89 -20.36
C LEU A 88 -6.22 -35.28 -20.58
N ALA A 89 -7.16 -34.43 -20.19
CA ALA A 89 -8.59 -34.66 -20.42
C ALA A 89 -8.95 -34.51 -21.91
N PHE A 90 -8.24 -33.69 -22.67
CA PHE A 90 -8.44 -33.52 -24.11
C PHE A 90 -7.86 -34.69 -24.92
N GLU A 91 -6.74 -35.25 -24.49
CA GLU A 91 -6.13 -36.42 -25.12
C GLU A 91 -7.09 -37.64 -25.11
N LEU A 92 -7.88 -37.81 -24.05
CA LEU A 92 -8.93 -38.83 -23.97
C LEU A 92 -10.05 -38.67 -25.02
N HIS A 93 -10.19 -37.47 -25.58
CA HIS A 93 -11.21 -37.10 -26.56
C HIS A 93 -10.63 -36.69 -27.92
N ALA A 94 -9.32 -36.93 -28.15
CA ALA A 94 -8.61 -36.43 -29.32
C ALA A 94 -9.27 -36.85 -30.65
N THR A 95 -9.77 -38.08 -30.74
CA THR A 95 -10.47 -38.59 -31.93
C THR A 95 -11.75 -37.81 -32.20
N ASP A 96 -12.63 -37.66 -31.20
CA ASP A 96 -13.91 -36.94 -31.36
C ASP A 96 -13.68 -35.45 -31.72
N ILE A 97 -12.66 -34.82 -31.12
CA ILE A 97 -12.24 -33.43 -31.39
C ILE A 97 -11.78 -33.30 -32.85
N LYS A 98 -10.92 -34.22 -33.30
CA LYS A 98 -10.39 -34.23 -34.68
C LYS A 98 -11.49 -34.43 -35.70
N GLU A 99 -12.40 -35.39 -35.46
CA GLU A 99 -13.54 -35.65 -36.35
C GLU A 99 -14.43 -34.41 -36.52
N LEU A 100 -14.79 -33.73 -35.42
CA LEU A 100 -15.63 -32.53 -35.49
C LEU A 100 -14.93 -31.36 -36.20
N LYS A 101 -13.61 -31.21 -36.02
CA LYS A 101 -12.79 -30.23 -36.76
C LYS A 101 -12.81 -30.51 -38.26
N GLU A 102 -12.46 -31.73 -38.65
CA GLU A 102 -12.37 -32.15 -40.05
C GLU A 102 -13.71 -32.07 -40.76
N PHE A 103 -14.80 -32.53 -40.12
CA PHE A 103 -16.15 -32.45 -40.67
C PHE A 103 -16.53 -31.02 -41.08
N CYS A 104 -16.23 -30.04 -40.23
CA CYS A 104 -16.57 -28.65 -40.52
C CYS A 104 -15.66 -27.99 -41.55
N LEU A 105 -14.36 -28.30 -41.54
CA LEU A 105 -13.38 -27.68 -42.44
C LEU A 105 -13.47 -28.26 -43.87
N THR A 106 -13.65 -29.57 -44.01
CA THR A 106 -13.82 -30.24 -45.32
C THR A 106 -15.14 -29.90 -45.99
N SER A 107 -16.22 -29.73 -45.23
CA SER A 107 -17.51 -29.31 -45.77
C SER A 107 -17.53 -27.86 -46.27
N SER A 108 -16.57 -27.03 -45.82
CA SER A 108 -16.56 -25.57 -46.03
C SER A 108 -15.66 -25.11 -47.20
N SER A 109 -14.99 -26.03 -47.90
CA SER A 109 -14.10 -25.73 -49.04
C SER A 109 -14.84 -25.44 -50.35
N GLY A 110 -16.15 -25.73 -50.43
CA GLY A 110 -16.98 -25.54 -51.64
C GLY A 110 -18.03 -24.41 -51.59
N ALA A 111 -18.11 -23.63 -50.52
CA ALA A 111 -19.10 -22.54 -50.36
C ALA A 111 -18.41 -21.17 -50.22
N SER A 112 -19.05 -20.11 -50.72
CA SER A 112 -18.61 -18.72 -50.51
C SER A 112 -18.36 -18.45 -49.02
N SER A 113 -17.30 -17.70 -48.71
CA SER A 113 -16.82 -17.44 -47.34
C SER A 113 -17.89 -16.75 -46.48
N SER A 114 -18.68 -17.52 -45.74
CA SER A 114 -19.60 -16.97 -44.76
C SER A 114 -18.82 -16.43 -43.55
N PRO A 115 -19.28 -15.36 -42.87
CA PRO A 115 -18.64 -14.86 -41.66
C PRO A 115 -18.46 -15.93 -40.56
N ALA A 116 -19.41 -16.85 -40.45
CA ALA A 116 -19.35 -17.95 -39.47
C ALA A 116 -18.25 -18.98 -39.80
N THR A 117 -18.00 -19.23 -41.09
CA THR A 117 -16.91 -20.10 -41.54
C THR A 117 -15.54 -19.47 -41.29
N GLU A 118 -15.43 -18.15 -41.45
CA GLU A 118 -14.20 -17.40 -41.16
C GLU A 118 -13.89 -17.36 -39.66
N GLU A 119 -14.90 -17.10 -38.83
CA GLU A 119 -14.76 -17.18 -37.36
C GLU A 119 -14.37 -18.59 -36.90
N LEU A 120 -14.93 -19.63 -37.52
CA LEU A 120 -14.57 -21.01 -37.24
C LEU A 120 -13.08 -21.28 -37.55
N ARG A 121 -12.58 -20.85 -38.71
CA ARG A 121 -11.17 -21.01 -39.09
C ARG A 121 -10.25 -20.31 -38.10
N ARG A 122 -10.56 -19.07 -37.74
CA ARG A 122 -9.80 -18.31 -36.74
C ARG A 122 -9.79 -19.00 -35.38
N ALA A 123 -10.94 -19.48 -34.90
CA ALA A 123 -11.01 -20.17 -33.62
C ALA A 123 -10.14 -21.44 -33.58
N TRP A 124 -10.09 -22.21 -34.68
CA TRP A 124 -9.20 -23.37 -34.78
C TRP A 124 -7.72 -23.01 -34.93
N GLN A 125 -7.41 -21.91 -35.62
CA GLN A 125 -6.04 -21.40 -35.69
C GLN A 125 -5.55 -20.94 -34.31
N ASP A 126 -6.39 -20.24 -33.54
CA ASP A 126 -6.11 -19.85 -32.16
C ASP A 126 -5.85 -21.08 -31.28
N TRP A 127 -6.62 -22.16 -31.48
CA TRP A 127 -6.39 -23.42 -30.78
C TRP A 127 -5.06 -24.07 -31.15
N GLU A 128 -4.71 -24.14 -32.44
CA GLU A 128 -3.42 -24.69 -32.88
C GLU A 128 -2.23 -23.92 -32.27
N THR A 129 -2.32 -22.59 -32.21
CA THR A 129 -1.34 -21.75 -31.51
C THR A 129 -1.29 -22.09 -30.02
N ALA A 130 -2.43 -22.06 -29.33
CA ALA A 130 -2.49 -22.34 -27.89
C ALA A 130 -1.99 -23.75 -27.54
N GLU A 131 -2.34 -24.75 -28.36
CA GLU A 131 -1.92 -26.15 -28.22
C GLU A 131 -0.40 -26.29 -28.35
N SER A 132 0.19 -25.60 -29.33
CA SER A 132 1.65 -25.59 -29.53
C SER A 132 2.42 -24.96 -28.36
N GLU A 133 1.79 -24.01 -27.66
CA GLU A 133 2.39 -23.26 -26.56
C GLU A 133 2.25 -23.94 -25.19
N VAL A 134 1.39 -24.96 -25.04
CA VAL A 134 1.10 -25.57 -23.71
C VAL A 134 2.36 -26.00 -22.97
N ALA A 135 3.34 -26.57 -23.67
CA ALA A 135 4.60 -26.97 -23.05
C ALA A 135 5.41 -25.74 -22.56
N ALA A 136 5.43 -24.66 -23.34
CA ALA A 136 6.09 -23.43 -22.97
C ALA A 136 5.38 -22.72 -21.80
N LEU A 137 4.05 -22.80 -21.70
CA LEU A 137 3.30 -22.30 -20.53
C LEU A 137 3.78 -22.97 -19.23
N ALA A 138 3.93 -24.29 -19.24
CA ALA A 138 4.40 -25.04 -18.09
C ALA A 138 5.87 -24.73 -17.73
N GLN A 139 6.73 -24.47 -18.73
CA GLN A 139 8.15 -24.22 -18.51
C GLN A 139 8.48 -22.76 -18.15
N LYS A 140 7.83 -21.79 -18.81
CA LYS A 140 8.14 -20.36 -18.72
C LYS A 140 7.17 -19.59 -17.81
N GLY A 141 6.03 -20.18 -17.43
CA GLY A 141 4.97 -19.51 -16.67
C GLY A 141 5.45 -18.87 -15.37
N ASP A 142 6.15 -19.63 -14.52
CA ASP A 142 6.65 -19.13 -13.23
C ASP A 142 7.68 -17.99 -13.42
N LEU A 143 8.55 -18.10 -14.42
CA LEU A 143 9.51 -17.03 -14.74
C LEU A 143 8.80 -15.76 -15.22
N CYS A 144 7.74 -15.90 -16.02
CA CYS A 144 6.93 -14.77 -16.48
C CYS A 144 6.13 -14.14 -15.34
N LEU A 145 5.62 -14.93 -14.39
CA LEU A 145 4.97 -14.42 -13.16
C LEU A 145 5.96 -13.64 -12.29
N ALA A 146 7.16 -14.20 -12.08
CA ALA A 146 8.22 -13.54 -11.34
C ALA A 146 8.64 -12.22 -12.01
N ALA A 147 8.80 -12.21 -13.34
CA ALA A 147 9.10 -11.00 -14.10
C ALA A 147 7.96 -9.97 -14.04
N PHE A 148 6.71 -10.41 -14.21
CA PHE A 148 5.52 -9.56 -14.10
C PHE A 148 5.41 -8.88 -12.74
N SER A 149 5.74 -9.60 -11.66
CA SER A 149 5.74 -9.05 -10.30
C SER A 149 6.76 -7.94 -10.05
N ARG A 150 7.75 -7.79 -10.92
CA ARG A 150 8.79 -6.76 -10.86
C ARG A 150 8.49 -5.55 -11.74
N LEU A 151 7.43 -5.59 -12.55
CA LEU A 151 7.01 -4.42 -13.30
C LEU A 151 6.52 -3.32 -12.34
N PRO A 152 6.83 -2.04 -12.61
CA PRO A 152 6.45 -0.95 -11.73
C PRO A 152 4.93 -0.78 -11.72
N LEU A 153 4.31 -0.99 -10.56
CA LEU A 153 2.84 -0.88 -10.37
C LEU A 153 2.36 0.57 -10.29
N PHE A 154 3.26 1.46 -9.87
CA PHE A 154 2.98 2.87 -9.63
C PHE A 154 3.66 3.76 -10.67
N MET A 155 2.96 4.80 -11.10
CA MET A 155 3.59 5.99 -11.69
C MET A 155 4.66 6.50 -10.73
N LYS A 156 5.83 6.87 -11.25
CA LYS A 156 6.91 7.39 -10.41
C LYS A 156 6.74 8.90 -10.19
N PRO A 157 7.20 9.44 -9.05
CA PRO A 157 7.38 10.88 -8.92
C PRO A 157 8.47 11.35 -9.89
N LEU A 158 8.51 12.65 -10.20
CA LEU A 158 9.59 13.20 -11.01
C LEU A 158 10.91 13.18 -10.26
N ASP A 159 10.82 13.35 -8.94
CA ASP A 159 11.93 13.25 -8.01
C ASP A 159 11.68 12.12 -7.02
N ASP A 160 12.65 11.21 -6.89
CA ASP A 160 12.53 9.96 -6.14
C ASP A 160 12.88 10.11 -4.65
N ALA A 161 13.14 11.33 -4.17
CA ALA A 161 13.37 11.59 -2.76
C ALA A 161 12.17 11.16 -1.91
N LYS A 162 12.46 10.36 -0.89
CA LYS A 162 11.45 9.87 0.06
C LYS A 162 11.44 10.76 1.29
N GLU A 163 10.25 10.97 1.84
CA GLU A 163 10.14 11.61 3.14
C GLU A 163 10.53 10.61 4.24
N TYR A 164 11.42 11.05 5.12
CA TYR A 164 11.83 10.31 6.30
C TYR A 164 11.09 10.85 7.52
N TYR A 165 10.15 10.07 8.04
CA TYR A 165 9.44 10.36 9.28
C TYR A 165 10.27 9.88 10.46
N THR A 166 10.83 10.83 11.21
CA THR A 166 11.84 10.57 12.24
C THR A 166 11.25 10.20 13.59
N ILE A 167 9.98 10.52 13.87
CA ILE A 167 9.28 10.12 15.09
C ILE A 167 7.88 9.70 14.67
N GLY A 168 7.48 8.47 15.05
CA GLY A 168 6.16 7.95 14.74
C GLY A 168 5.08 8.65 15.55
N HIS A 169 3.93 8.87 14.94
CA HIS A 169 2.73 9.43 15.58
C HIS A 169 1.62 8.39 15.74
N ASP A 170 1.88 7.15 15.33
CA ASP A 170 0.91 6.06 15.45
C ASP A 170 0.84 5.57 16.90
N VAL A 171 -0.36 5.20 17.32
CA VAL A 171 -0.58 4.45 18.56
C VAL A 171 -0.03 3.04 18.39
N VAL A 172 0.60 2.48 19.43
CA VAL A 172 1.09 1.09 19.40
C VAL A 172 -0.09 0.13 19.35
N ILE A 173 -0.14 -0.72 18.33
CA ILE A 173 -1.22 -1.70 18.15
C ILE A 173 -0.76 -3.09 18.55
N ASP A 174 -1.52 -3.75 19.42
CA ASP A 174 -1.40 -5.18 19.71
C ASP A 174 -2.29 -5.99 18.76
N LEU A 175 -1.69 -6.57 17.71
CA LEU A 175 -2.43 -7.37 16.72
C LEU A 175 -3.01 -8.67 17.30
N THR A 176 -2.62 -9.07 18.51
CA THR A 176 -3.29 -10.18 19.21
C THR A 176 -4.50 -9.75 20.03
N ALA A 177 -4.54 -8.51 20.49
CA ALA A 177 -5.68 -7.96 21.21
C ALA A 177 -6.82 -7.52 20.28
N GLY A 178 -6.51 -7.11 19.04
CA GLY A 178 -7.51 -6.62 18.10
C GLY A 178 -6.88 -5.96 16.87
N TRP A 179 -7.59 -4.99 16.28
CA TRP A 179 -7.14 -4.20 15.13
C TRP A 179 -6.74 -2.76 15.48
N GLY A 180 -6.58 -2.45 16.77
CA GLY A 180 -6.24 -1.09 17.25
C GLY A 180 -7.44 -0.14 17.44
N SER A 181 -8.66 -0.61 17.19
CA SER A 181 -9.89 0.17 17.33
C SER A 181 -10.51 -0.01 18.72
N ASP A 182 -10.85 1.09 19.39
CA ASP A 182 -11.59 1.10 20.66
C ASP A 182 -13.00 0.49 20.53
N SER A 183 -13.55 0.47 19.32
CA SER A 183 -14.95 0.11 19.06
C SER A 183 -15.17 -1.38 18.83
N GLY A 184 -14.12 -2.19 18.60
CA GLY A 184 -14.33 -3.59 18.20
C GLY A 184 -13.37 -4.62 18.79
N ASN A 185 -13.99 -5.66 19.36
CA ASN A 185 -13.35 -6.75 20.09
C ASN A 185 -13.08 -7.97 19.18
N ASP A 186 -11.96 -7.95 18.44
CA ASP A 186 -11.53 -9.03 17.53
C ASP A 186 -10.17 -9.66 17.93
N PRO A 187 -10.03 -10.25 19.14
CA PRO A 187 -8.76 -10.79 19.60
C PRO A 187 -8.35 -12.03 18.79
N LEU A 188 -7.05 -12.13 18.50
CA LEU A 188 -6.43 -13.34 17.95
C LEU A 188 -6.23 -14.37 19.07
N LYS A 189 -7.12 -15.36 19.14
CA LYS A 189 -7.05 -16.44 20.13
C LYS A 189 -5.99 -17.49 19.76
N ILE A 190 -4.70 -17.16 19.91
CA ILE A 190 -3.58 -18.05 19.56
C ILE A 190 -3.68 -19.39 20.31
N ASP A 191 -4.12 -19.36 21.57
CA ASP A 191 -4.33 -20.54 22.41
C ASP A 191 -5.38 -21.50 21.87
N MET A 192 -6.31 -21.01 21.04
CA MET A 192 -7.34 -21.81 20.39
C MET A 192 -6.95 -22.28 18.99
N LEU A 193 -5.80 -21.84 18.45
CA LEU A 193 -5.35 -22.30 17.13
C LEU A 193 -5.00 -23.81 17.16
N PRO A 194 -5.29 -24.53 16.05
CA PRO A 194 -4.82 -25.90 15.86
C PRO A 194 -3.29 -26.00 15.95
N SER A 195 -2.79 -27.13 16.44
CA SER A 195 -1.34 -27.34 16.62
C SER A 195 -0.53 -27.19 15.34
N GLU A 196 -1.10 -27.54 14.19
CA GLU A 196 -0.47 -27.38 12.87
C GLU A 196 -0.30 -25.92 12.43
N LYS A 197 -1.05 -24.98 13.01
CA LYS A 197 -0.97 -23.55 12.65
C LYS A 197 0.01 -22.78 13.54
N LEU A 198 0.29 -23.28 14.74
CA LEU A 198 1.18 -22.62 15.71
C LEU A 198 2.62 -22.40 15.23
N PRO A 199 3.22 -23.25 14.38
CA PRO A 199 4.54 -22.98 13.78
C PRO A 199 4.50 -21.93 12.66
N HIS A 200 3.31 -21.54 12.19
CA HIS A 200 3.10 -20.72 11.00
C HIS A 200 2.40 -19.40 11.32
N VAL A 201 2.40 -18.99 12.59
CA VAL A 201 1.87 -17.67 12.97
C VAL A 201 2.81 -16.61 12.41
N SER A 202 2.26 -15.64 11.68
CA SER A 202 3.07 -14.65 10.99
C SER A 202 2.35 -13.31 10.92
N PHE A 203 3.10 -12.24 11.11
CA PHE A 203 2.62 -10.87 11.09
C PHE A 203 3.44 -10.03 10.12
N LEU A 204 2.78 -9.12 9.43
CA LEU A 204 3.45 -8.11 8.61
C LEU A 204 3.12 -6.71 9.12
N PHE A 205 4.14 -5.88 9.21
CA PHE A 205 4.04 -4.49 9.62
C PHE A 205 4.55 -3.60 8.48
N GLY A 206 3.65 -2.81 7.91
CA GLY A 206 3.97 -1.68 7.03
C GLY A 206 4.08 -0.35 7.78
N GLY A 207 4.10 -0.40 9.12
CA GLY A 207 4.14 0.71 10.07
C GLY A 207 4.44 0.18 11.48
N VAL A 208 4.16 0.94 12.55
CA VAL A 208 4.50 0.53 13.93
C VAL A 208 3.45 -0.41 14.52
N GLY A 209 3.87 -1.52 15.15
CA GLY A 209 2.99 -2.43 15.89
C GLY A 209 3.75 -3.35 16.86
N ASP A 210 3.02 -3.98 17.78
CA ASP A 210 3.51 -4.90 18.81
C ASP A 210 2.50 -6.05 19.03
N GLY A 211 2.77 -6.95 19.98
CA GLY A 211 1.76 -7.66 20.75
C GLY A 211 1.77 -9.16 20.53
N LEU A 212 2.72 -9.89 21.14
CA LEU A 212 2.73 -11.36 21.01
C LEU A 212 3.04 -12.11 22.30
N TYR A 213 3.92 -11.58 23.15
CA TYR A 213 4.44 -12.33 24.29
C TYR A 213 3.37 -12.73 25.31
N GLN A 214 2.38 -11.87 25.53
CA GLN A 214 1.27 -12.17 26.44
C GLN A 214 0.37 -13.30 25.89
N ALA A 215 0.16 -13.34 24.58
CA ALA A 215 -0.56 -14.43 23.92
C ALA A 215 0.23 -15.76 24.01
N TYR A 216 1.55 -15.71 23.82
CA TYR A 216 2.44 -16.87 23.99
C TYR A 216 2.40 -17.45 25.41
N LYS A 217 2.40 -16.61 26.46
CA LYS A 217 2.32 -17.09 27.86
C LYS A 217 1.04 -17.88 28.16
N LYS A 218 -0.06 -17.59 27.47
CA LYS A 218 -1.35 -18.30 27.64
C LYS A 218 -1.32 -19.71 27.03
N LEU A 219 -0.34 -20.04 26.20
CA LEU A 219 -0.21 -21.38 25.62
C LEU A 219 0.16 -22.42 26.68
N SER A 220 -0.38 -23.64 26.53
CA SER A 220 0.09 -24.81 27.28
C SER A 220 1.53 -25.17 26.92
N ALA A 221 2.24 -25.88 27.81
CA ALA A 221 3.64 -26.29 27.56
C ALA A 221 3.82 -27.03 26.22
N LYS A 222 2.89 -27.94 25.88
CA LYS A 222 2.88 -28.67 24.59
C LYS A 222 2.70 -27.73 23.39
N LYS A 223 1.88 -26.68 23.52
CA LYS A 223 1.67 -25.70 22.45
C LYS A 223 2.86 -24.76 22.31
N ARG A 224 3.52 -24.39 23.42
CA ARG A 224 4.75 -23.56 23.38
C ARG A 224 5.88 -24.26 22.65
N SER A 225 6.08 -25.56 22.86
CA SER A 225 7.19 -26.30 22.22
C SER A 225 7.13 -26.38 20.70
N ILE A 226 5.95 -26.15 20.11
CA ILE A 226 5.74 -26.17 18.65
C ILE A 226 5.42 -24.77 18.09
N PHE A 227 5.29 -23.76 18.97
CA PHE A 227 4.96 -22.42 18.54
C PHE A 227 6.17 -21.78 17.85
N HIS A 228 5.93 -21.11 16.74
CA HIS A 228 6.91 -20.24 16.13
C HIS A 228 6.18 -19.07 15.47
N THR A 229 6.78 -17.89 15.54
CA THR A 229 6.22 -16.69 14.96
C THR A 229 7.22 -15.96 14.07
N HIS A 230 6.73 -15.40 12.97
CA HIS A 230 7.54 -14.60 12.05
C HIS A 230 6.97 -13.18 11.96
N LEU A 231 7.79 -12.16 12.21
CA LEU A 231 7.43 -10.75 12.06
C LEU A 231 8.19 -10.18 10.86
N THR A 232 7.47 -9.74 9.84
CA THR A 232 8.06 -9.05 8.68
C THR A 232 7.81 -7.56 8.81
N LEU A 233 8.88 -6.78 8.96
CA LEU A 233 8.90 -5.32 9.08
C LEU A 233 9.31 -4.76 7.72
N LEU A 234 8.41 -4.00 7.10
CA LEU A 234 8.57 -3.50 5.75
C LEU A 234 8.39 -1.98 5.74
N ASP A 235 9.40 -1.27 5.26
CA ASP A 235 9.34 0.17 5.05
C ASP A 235 9.95 0.52 3.68
N ILE A 236 9.44 1.54 3.02
CA ILE A 236 10.01 2.02 1.74
C ILE A 236 11.31 2.81 1.94
N HIS A 237 11.55 3.28 3.16
CA HIS A 237 12.66 4.15 3.54
C HIS A 237 13.81 3.36 4.20
N PRO A 238 14.99 3.25 3.56
CA PRO A 238 16.10 2.47 4.11
C PRO A 238 16.63 3.02 5.45
N THR A 239 16.60 4.34 5.65
CA THR A 239 17.00 4.97 6.91
C THR A 239 16.08 4.62 8.09
N ALA A 240 14.80 4.35 7.85
CA ALA A 240 13.89 3.84 8.88
C ALA A 240 14.29 2.41 9.28
N ILE A 241 14.53 1.54 8.29
CA ILE A 241 15.04 0.17 8.51
C ILE A 241 16.38 0.18 9.27
N ALA A 242 17.31 1.07 8.91
CA ALA A 242 18.59 1.21 9.59
C ALA A 242 18.41 1.59 11.08
N ARG A 243 17.45 2.46 11.37
CA ARG A 243 17.13 2.88 12.74
C ARG A 243 16.50 1.74 13.53
N ASP A 244 15.53 1.04 12.95
CA ASP A 244 14.92 -0.13 13.57
C ASP A 244 15.96 -1.21 13.87
N LEU A 245 16.90 -1.43 12.95
CA LEU A 245 17.99 -2.39 13.16
C LEU A 245 18.89 -2.00 14.34
N CYS A 246 19.20 -0.71 14.51
CA CYS A 246 19.94 -0.22 15.69
C CYS A 246 19.14 -0.47 16.99
N MET A 247 17.84 -0.19 16.97
CA MET A 247 16.95 -0.41 18.12
C MET A 247 16.84 -1.90 18.47
N LEU A 248 16.65 -2.78 17.49
CA LEU A 248 16.58 -4.23 17.69
C LEU A 248 17.90 -4.81 18.21
N THR A 249 19.03 -4.26 17.77
CA THR A 249 20.36 -4.65 18.27
C THR A 249 20.56 -4.23 19.73
N LEU A 250 20.19 -3.00 20.09
CA LEU A 250 20.21 -2.53 21.49
C LEU A 250 19.25 -3.34 22.38
N LEU A 251 18.08 -3.76 21.86
CA LEU A 251 17.16 -4.64 22.58
C LEU A 251 17.75 -6.05 22.78
N HIS A 252 18.49 -6.56 21.79
CA HIS A 252 19.24 -7.81 21.95
C HIS A 252 20.31 -7.68 23.04
N GLU A 253 21.13 -6.63 23.01
CA GLU A 253 22.12 -6.33 24.07
C GLU A 253 21.46 -6.23 25.45
N LEU A 254 20.31 -5.54 25.54
CA LEU A 254 19.55 -5.42 26.78
C LEU A 254 19.06 -6.78 27.28
N SER A 255 18.68 -7.69 26.38
CA SER A 255 18.24 -9.03 26.75
C SER A 255 19.37 -9.83 27.40
N ILE A 256 20.60 -9.73 26.92
CA ILE A 256 21.72 -10.52 27.46
C ILE A 256 22.46 -9.84 28.62
N THR A 257 22.32 -8.53 28.80
CA THR A 257 23.01 -7.77 29.85
C THR A 257 22.33 -7.91 31.22
N THR A 258 23.10 -8.26 32.26
CA THR A 258 22.62 -8.37 33.65
C THR A 258 23.05 -7.20 34.54
N GLU A 259 24.18 -6.56 34.26
CA GLU A 259 24.76 -5.45 35.03
C GLU A 259 23.77 -4.25 35.10
N PRO A 260 23.29 -3.84 36.29
CA PRO A 260 22.21 -2.87 36.41
C PRO A 260 22.48 -1.51 35.76
N ILE A 261 23.69 -0.96 35.93
CA ILE A 261 24.06 0.34 35.37
C ILE A 261 24.16 0.28 33.84
N ILE A 262 24.71 -0.80 33.29
CA ILE A 262 24.78 -0.98 31.83
C ILE A 262 23.38 -1.18 31.25
N ARG A 263 22.50 -1.94 31.92
CA ARG A 263 21.09 -2.07 31.53
C ARG A 263 20.37 -0.72 31.51
N ALA A 264 20.59 0.11 32.53
CA ALA A 264 20.02 1.46 32.59
C ALA A 264 20.53 2.32 31.44
N GLU A 265 21.83 2.22 31.11
CA GLU A 265 22.42 2.93 29.99
C GLU A 265 21.85 2.49 28.63
N ILE A 266 21.72 1.18 28.38
CA ILE A 266 21.12 0.65 27.15
C ILE A 266 19.66 1.11 27.01
N LYS A 267 18.86 1.01 28.07
CA LYS A 267 17.48 1.50 28.07
C LYS A 267 17.39 3.00 27.85
N ALA A 268 18.32 3.78 28.42
CA ALA A 268 18.39 5.21 28.18
C ALA A 268 18.72 5.49 26.70
N THR A 269 19.70 4.80 26.11
CA THR A 269 20.01 4.91 24.68
C THR A 269 18.79 4.58 23.83
N LEU A 270 18.05 3.51 24.11
CA LEU A 270 16.81 3.16 23.41
C LEU A 270 15.77 4.29 23.48
N MET A 271 15.48 4.81 24.68
CA MET A 271 14.53 5.91 24.87
C MET A 271 14.92 7.16 24.08
N TYR A 272 16.17 7.62 24.26
CA TYR A 272 16.63 8.83 23.60
C TYR A 272 16.69 8.67 22.07
N SER A 273 17.09 7.50 21.57
CA SER A 273 17.06 7.18 20.14
C SER A 273 15.64 7.19 19.58
N PHE A 274 14.64 6.73 20.35
CA PHE A 274 13.25 6.60 19.92
C PHE A 274 12.51 7.95 19.81
N CYS A 275 12.60 8.84 20.81
CA CYS A 275 11.77 10.05 20.84
C CYS A 275 12.50 11.37 21.13
N ALA A 276 13.82 11.38 21.37
CA ALA A 276 14.53 12.59 21.77
C ALA A 276 15.33 13.24 20.62
N ALA A 277 15.38 14.58 20.61
CA ALA A 277 16.18 15.36 19.67
C ALA A 277 17.69 15.23 19.93
N VAL A 278 18.09 15.10 21.19
CA VAL A 278 19.48 14.99 21.65
C VAL A 278 19.56 13.95 22.77
N MET A 279 20.76 13.44 23.02
CA MET A 279 21.01 12.38 24.00
C MET A 279 22.33 12.63 24.76
N PRO A 280 22.49 12.08 25.98
CA PRO A 280 23.77 12.11 26.69
C PRO A 280 24.91 11.52 25.85
N GLY A 281 26.13 12.03 26.01
CA GLY A 281 27.30 11.56 25.25
C GLY A 281 27.54 10.05 25.34
N TYR A 282 27.38 9.47 26.54
CA TYR A 282 27.51 8.02 26.72
C TYR A 282 26.44 7.21 25.97
N CYS A 283 25.21 7.74 25.84
CA CYS A 283 24.17 7.09 25.05
C CYS A 283 24.51 7.12 23.56
N TYR A 284 25.06 8.25 23.10
CA TYR A 284 25.51 8.43 21.73
C TYR A 284 26.68 7.50 21.38
N ASP A 285 27.68 7.39 22.26
CA ASP A 285 28.82 6.49 22.05
C ASP A 285 28.39 5.03 21.94
N ARG A 286 27.40 4.63 22.75
CA ARG A 286 26.78 3.30 22.67
C ARG A 286 26.05 3.11 21.34
N LEU A 287 25.21 4.06 20.93
CA LEU A 287 24.53 4.01 19.64
C LEU A 287 25.53 3.92 18.47
N MET A 288 26.60 4.71 18.50
CA MET A 288 27.62 4.70 17.45
C MET A 288 28.44 3.42 17.42
N THR A 289 28.60 2.74 18.57
CA THR A 289 29.18 1.39 18.62
C THR A 289 28.27 0.42 17.87
N VAL A 290 26.96 0.44 18.14
CA VAL A 290 25.97 -0.38 17.42
C VAL A 290 25.99 -0.10 15.92
N VAL A 291 26.03 1.18 15.50
CA VAL A 291 26.10 1.55 14.08
C VAL A 291 27.35 0.95 13.41
N LYS A 292 28.52 1.09 14.04
CA LYS A 292 29.78 0.55 13.49
C LYS A 292 29.79 -0.98 13.45
N ASP A 293 29.27 -1.62 14.49
CA ASP A 293 29.16 -3.06 14.56
C ASP A 293 28.20 -3.59 13.48
N LEU A 294 27.00 -3.01 13.34
CA LEU A 294 26.06 -3.35 12.27
C LEU A 294 26.69 -3.18 10.88
N THR A 295 27.38 -2.09 10.61
CA THR A 295 28.09 -1.90 9.33
C THR A 295 29.08 -3.04 9.06
N ARG A 296 29.84 -3.47 10.08
CA ARG A 296 30.78 -4.59 9.97
C ARG A 296 30.05 -5.93 9.78
N GLU A 297 29.04 -6.21 10.58
CA GLU A 297 28.35 -7.50 10.60
C GLU A 297 27.46 -7.72 9.36
N LEU A 298 26.82 -6.67 8.84
CA LEU A 298 26.04 -6.70 7.60
C LEU A 298 26.91 -6.86 6.35
N SER A 299 28.17 -6.42 6.42
CA SER A 299 29.13 -6.55 5.32
C SER A 299 29.72 -7.97 5.18
N LYS A 300 29.45 -8.87 6.14
CA LYS A 300 29.86 -10.29 6.06
C LYS A 300 28.93 -11.07 5.14
N SER A 301 29.43 -12.19 4.61
CA SER A 301 28.65 -13.12 3.78
C SER A 301 28.73 -14.54 4.36
N PRO A 302 27.67 -15.06 5.02
CA PRO A 302 26.40 -14.36 5.32
C PRO A 302 26.56 -13.27 6.40
N PRO A 303 25.60 -12.33 6.51
CA PRO A 303 25.56 -11.36 7.60
C PRO A 303 25.52 -12.06 8.96
N ALA A 304 26.22 -11.49 9.95
CA ALA A 304 26.32 -12.07 11.30
C ALA A 304 25.43 -11.30 12.29
N LEU A 305 24.14 -11.61 12.26
CA LEU A 305 23.12 -11.03 13.14
C LEU A 305 22.67 -12.05 14.21
N PRO A 306 22.00 -11.62 15.30
CA PRO A 306 21.35 -12.54 16.23
C PRO A 306 20.44 -13.53 15.50
N ALA A 307 20.37 -14.78 15.94
CA ALA A 307 19.68 -15.85 15.21
C ALA A 307 18.18 -15.59 14.93
N TRP A 308 17.54 -14.73 15.72
CA TRP A 308 16.15 -14.34 15.54
C TRP A 308 15.96 -13.16 14.57
N LEU A 309 17.02 -12.54 14.06
CA LEU A 309 16.99 -11.30 13.29
C LEU A 309 17.58 -11.51 11.89
N HIS A 310 16.82 -11.13 10.86
CA HIS A 310 17.18 -11.25 9.45
C HIS A 310 16.99 -9.92 8.73
N VAL A 311 17.94 -9.57 7.86
CA VAL A 311 17.81 -8.45 6.91
C VAL A 311 17.88 -9.04 5.51
N GLU A 312 16.89 -8.74 4.69
CA GLU A 312 16.83 -9.24 3.32
C GLU A 312 18.04 -8.72 2.50
N VAL A 313 18.60 -9.56 1.64
CA VAL A 313 19.88 -9.30 0.96
C VAL A 313 19.88 -8.00 0.14
N ASN A 314 18.80 -7.69 -0.59
CA ASN A 314 18.71 -6.45 -1.37
C ASN A 314 18.47 -5.21 -0.49
N THR A 315 18.07 -5.39 0.77
CA THR A 315 17.92 -4.31 1.76
C THR A 315 19.28 -3.86 2.32
N ILE A 316 20.27 -4.76 2.39
CA ILE A 316 21.57 -4.49 3.02
C ILE A 316 22.30 -3.29 2.39
N PRO A 317 22.47 -3.19 1.06
CA PRO A 317 23.23 -2.09 0.46
C PRO A 317 22.67 -0.71 0.80
N VAL A 318 21.34 -0.54 0.77
CA VAL A 318 20.70 0.74 1.05
C VAL A 318 20.70 1.10 2.54
N VAL A 319 20.66 0.10 3.43
CA VAL A 319 20.84 0.30 4.89
C VAL A 319 22.27 0.72 5.22
N LEU A 320 23.28 0.09 4.60
CA LEU A 320 24.68 0.44 4.80
C LEU A 320 24.97 1.90 4.43
N LEU A 321 24.33 2.45 3.39
CA LEU A 321 24.45 3.86 3.03
C LEU A 321 23.93 4.79 4.15
N ALA A 322 22.81 4.45 4.78
CA ALA A 322 22.26 5.23 5.89
C ALA A 322 23.15 5.17 7.15
N LEU A 323 23.65 3.97 7.50
CA LEU A 323 24.58 3.79 8.62
C LEU A 323 25.89 4.55 8.40
N ASP A 324 26.49 4.44 7.22
CA ASP A 324 27.71 5.13 6.85
C ASP A 324 27.53 6.66 6.87
N TYR A 325 26.39 7.16 6.39
CA TYR A 325 26.04 8.57 6.51
C TYR A 325 26.08 9.06 7.97
N TRP A 326 25.46 8.34 8.91
CA TRP A 326 25.47 8.72 10.33
C TRP A 326 26.87 8.74 10.95
N THR A 327 27.81 7.92 10.47
CA THR A 327 29.19 7.97 10.97
C THR A 327 29.98 9.20 10.52
N ARG A 328 29.57 9.82 9.40
CA ARG A 328 30.27 10.96 8.77
C ARG A 328 29.57 12.30 9.01
N ALA A 329 28.26 12.27 9.28
CA ALA A 329 27.45 13.45 9.47
C ALA A 329 27.92 14.28 10.68
N GLN A 330 28.29 15.54 10.43
CA GLN A 330 28.75 16.47 11.47
C GLN A 330 27.58 17.31 11.97
N LYS A 331 26.85 16.78 12.96
CA LYS A 331 25.72 17.48 13.59
C LYS A 331 26.07 17.91 15.03
N THR A 332 25.63 19.10 15.43
CA THR A 332 25.92 19.74 16.71
C THR A 332 24.64 19.90 17.53
N THR A 333 24.78 19.71 18.83
CA THR A 333 23.68 19.79 19.80
C THR A 333 23.07 21.19 19.82
N ARG A 334 23.89 22.24 19.85
CA ARG A 334 23.43 23.64 19.83
C ARG A 334 22.48 23.91 18.66
N LYS A 335 22.85 23.48 17.46
CA LYS A 335 22.05 23.73 16.26
C LYS A 335 20.78 22.87 16.21
N MET A 336 20.85 21.63 16.70
CA MET A 336 19.67 20.78 16.86
C MET A 336 18.66 21.42 17.82
N LEU A 337 19.11 21.88 19.00
CA LEU A 337 18.26 22.52 20.00
C LEU A 337 17.69 23.86 19.53
N ALA A 338 18.41 24.59 18.67
CA ALA A 338 17.90 25.80 18.03
C ALA A 338 16.76 25.50 17.04
N ASN A 339 16.81 24.36 16.34
CA ASN A 339 15.79 23.92 15.39
C ASN A 339 14.66 23.09 16.03
N HIS A 340 14.76 22.77 17.31
CA HIS A 340 13.74 22.02 18.04
C HIS A 340 12.81 22.95 18.82
N THR A 341 11.51 22.82 18.60
CA THR A 341 10.46 23.55 19.32
C THR A 341 9.50 22.55 19.95
N TYR A 342 9.40 22.59 21.28
CA TYR A 342 8.36 21.85 21.98
C TYR A 342 7.02 22.55 21.76
N MET A 343 6.03 21.83 21.26
CA MET A 343 4.64 22.28 21.17
C MET A 343 3.85 21.63 22.29
N THR A 344 3.07 22.43 23.02
CA THR A 344 2.09 21.84 23.93
C THR A 344 1.02 21.10 23.12
N PRO A 345 0.31 20.13 23.72
CA PRO A 345 -0.78 19.42 23.04
C PRO A 345 -1.81 20.35 22.40
N GLU A 346 -2.12 21.49 23.03
CA GLU A 346 -3.06 22.49 22.53
C GLU A 346 -2.53 23.20 21.28
N ALA A 347 -1.23 23.54 21.28
CA ALA A 347 -0.58 24.18 20.14
C ALA A 347 -0.50 23.23 18.94
N GLN A 348 -0.13 21.96 19.19
CA GLN A 348 -0.10 20.94 18.14
C GLN A 348 -1.49 20.64 17.60
N TRP A 349 -2.51 20.54 18.47
CA TRP A 349 -3.90 20.37 18.04
C TRP A 349 -4.38 21.55 17.20
N SER A 350 -4.14 22.78 17.66
CA SER A 350 -4.53 23.99 16.93
C SER A 350 -3.87 24.03 15.55
N GLN A 351 -2.61 23.61 15.45
CA GLN A 351 -1.91 23.49 14.18
C GLN A 351 -2.48 22.38 13.29
N ARG A 352 -2.77 21.18 13.84
CA ARG A 352 -3.43 20.08 13.11
C ARG A 352 -4.81 20.51 12.58
N ALA A 353 -5.61 21.18 13.42
CA ALA A 353 -6.93 21.69 13.06
C ALA A 353 -6.87 22.79 11.98
N GLN A 354 -5.85 23.66 12.02
CA GLN A 354 -5.60 24.65 10.97
C GLN A 354 -5.15 24.00 9.66
N ALA A 355 -4.28 22.99 9.73
CA ALA A 355 -3.82 22.23 8.56
C ALA A 355 -4.98 21.51 7.86
N LEU A 356 -5.86 20.85 8.62
CA LEU A 356 -7.05 20.17 8.11
C LEU A 356 -8.15 21.12 7.58
N GLY A 357 -7.94 22.45 7.61
CA GLY A 357 -8.97 23.46 7.30
C GLY A 357 -8.61 24.47 6.21
N SER A 358 -7.57 24.24 5.41
CA SER A 358 -7.05 25.18 4.41
C SER A 358 -7.41 24.86 2.94
N GLY A 359 -8.13 23.77 2.65
CA GLY A 359 -8.66 23.41 1.32
C GLY A 359 -10.20 23.25 1.31
N GLY A 360 -10.83 23.28 0.14
CA GLY A 360 -12.27 23.60 -0.03
C GLY A 360 -13.32 22.55 0.43
N ASP A 361 -14.59 22.99 0.49
CA ASP A 361 -15.85 22.24 0.74
C ASP A 361 -15.95 21.25 1.93
N GLY A 362 -14.89 20.97 2.68
CA GLY A 362 -14.91 20.20 3.94
C GLY A 362 -15.52 20.96 5.15
N GLY A 363 -16.39 21.93 4.90
CA GLY A 363 -16.91 22.87 5.92
C GLY A 363 -17.64 22.20 7.08
N ASP A 364 -18.31 21.06 6.83
CA ASP A 364 -19.08 20.33 7.84
C ASP A 364 -18.18 19.61 8.85
N PHE A 365 -17.09 18.96 8.40
CA PHE A 365 -16.16 18.27 9.28
C PHE A 365 -15.37 19.25 10.17
N ARG A 366 -14.94 20.39 9.58
CA ARG A 366 -14.32 21.51 10.32
C ARG A 366 -15.24 22.04 11.42
N THR A 367 -16.52 22.20 11.10
CA THR A 367 -17.52 22.73 12.02
C THR A 367 -17.76 21.72 13.15
N GLN A 368 -17.95 20.45 12.84
CA GLN A 368 -18.12 19.40 13.86
C GLN A 368 -16.93 19.28 14.81
N LEU A 369 -15.68 19.28 14.32
CA LEU A 369 -14.49 19.18 15.18
C LEU A 369 -14.28 20.43 16.05
N ARG A 370 -14.44 21.62 15.47
CA ARG A 370 -14.30 22.89 16.21
C ARG A 370 -15.41 23.04 17.25
N ASP A 371 -16.64 22.71 16.89
CA ASP A 371 -17.80 22.84 17.76
C ASP A 371 -17.68 21.85 18.91
N SER A 372 -17.26 20.60 18.66
CA SER A 372 -16.95 19.61 19.70
C SER A 372 -15.89 20.11 20.70
N PHE A 373 -14.79 20.69 20.22
CA PHE A 373 -13.74 21.22 21.08
C PHE A 373 -14.20 22.45 21.88
N THR A 374 -14.98 23.33 21.26
CA THR A 374 -15.50 24.55 21.90
C THR A 374 -16.55 24.18 22.96
N GLU A 375 -17.47 23.28 22.63
CA GLU A 375 -18.45 22.72 23.56
C GLU A 375 -17.77 22.08 24.77
N GLN A 376 -16.69 21.32 24.54
CA GLN A 376 -15.91 20.72 25.62
C GLN A 376 -15.30 21.78 26.55
N ARG A 377 -14.70 22.85 26.00
CA ARG A 377 -14.17 23.97 26.80
C ARG A 377 -15.26 24.65 27.62
N CYS A 378 -16.38 24.96 26.99
CA CYS A 378 -17.53 25.57 27.67
C CYS A 378 -18.07 24.65 28.78
N ALA A 379 -18.13 23.34 28.55
CA ALA A 379 -18.57 22.36 29.54
C ALA A 379 -17.62 22.29 30.75
N ILE A 380 -16.29 22.34 30.51
CA ILE A 380 -15.28 22.38 31.57
C ILE A 380 -15.39 23.68 32.38
N GLU A 381 -15.50 24.82 31.72
CA GLU A 381 -15.63 26.12 32.38
C GLU A 381 -16.93 26.18 33.23
N ALA A 382 -18.05 25.72 32.68
CA ALA A 382 -19.31 25.62 33.41
C ALA A 382 -19.18 24.69 34.63
N THR A 383 -18.47 23.57 34.49
CA THR A 383 -18.19 22.64 35.59
C THR A 383 -17.38 23.32 36.69
N LEU A 384 -16.29 24.00 36.36
CA LEU A 384 -15.43 24.71 37.31
C LEU A 384 -16.18 25.82 38.07
N ARG A 385 -17.01 26.59 37.37
CA ARG A 385 -17.87 27.63 37.98
C ARG A 385 -18.95 27.02 38.89
N GLY A 386 -19.48 25.85 38.52
CA GLY A 386 -20.55 25.14 39.22
C GLY A 386 -20.11 24.28 40.41
N LEU A 387 -18.80 24.10 40.65
CA LEU A 387 -18.30 23.36 41.81
C LEU A 387 -18.81 24.01 43.12
N SER A 388 -19.36 23.21 44.03
CA SER A 388 -19.66 23.67 45.40
C SER A 388 -18.38 23.92 46.21
N ASP A 389 -18.46 24.72 47.28
CA ASP A 389 -17.30 25.01 48.13
C ASP A 389 -16.65 23.75 48.72
N ALA A 390 -17.46 22.74 49.05
CA ALA A 390 -16.97 21.44 49.52
C ALA A 390 -16.24 20.65 48.42
N GLN A 391 -16.75 20.67 47.18
CA GLN A 391 -16.10 19.99 46.04
C GLN A 391 -14.82 20.70 45.62
N LEU A 392 -14.82 22.03 45.68
CA LEU A 392 -13.67 22.85 45.32
C LEU A 392 -12.46 22.55 46.23
N LEU A 393 -12.68 22.46 47.54
CA LEU A 393 -11.65 22.12 48.52
C LEU A 393 -11.16 20.66 48.46
N GLN A 394 -11.85 19.80 47.70
CA GLN A 394 -11.43 18.41 47.46
C GLN A 394 -10.56 18.25 46.20
N MET A 395 -10.38 19.31 45.41
CA MET A 395 -9.59 19.24 44.18
C MET A 395 -8.08 19.22 44.50
N GLN A 396 -7.37 18.21 43.99
CA GLN A 396 -5.96 17.97 44.32
C GLN A 396 -4.97 19.01 43.77
N TRP A 397 -5.39 19.84 42.80
CA TRP A 397 -4.57 20.89 42.20
C TRP A 397 -4.71 22.25 42.91
N LEU A 398 -5.60 22.37 43.90
CA LEU A 398 -5.68 23.56 44.74
C LEU A 398 -4.62 23.49 45.85
N PRO A 399 -3.88 24.59 46.11
CA PRO A 399 -2.89 24.62 47.19
C PRO A 399 -3.51 24.26 48.55
N GLN A 400 -2.79 23.45 49.33
CA GLN A 400 -3.27 22.99 50.63
C GLN A 400 -3.40 24.15 51.63
N GLY A 401 -4.49 24.16 52.41
CA GLY A 401 -4.73 25.15 53.47
C GLY A 401 -5.52 26.40 53.04
N MET A 402 -5.98 26.49 51.79
CA MET A 402 -6.86 27.58 51.34
C MET A 402 -8.28 27.46 51.91
N THR A 403 -8.91 28.61 52.20
CA THR A 403 -10.35 28.70 52.46
C THR A 403 -11.15 28.58 51.16
N ALA A 404 -12.43 28.20 51.25
CA ALA A 404 -13.29 28.10 50.06
C ALA A 404 -13.38 29.40 49.24
N ARG A 405 -13.31 30.56 49.93
CA ARG A 405 -13.30 31.89 49.28
C ARG A 405 -12.01 32.12 48.50
N GLU A 406 -10.86 31.76 49.06
CA GLU A 406 -9.55 31.87 48.39
C GLU A 406 -9.45 30.89 47.23
N GLY A 407 -9.92 29.66 47.40
CA GLY A 407 -9.98 28.68 46.32
C GLY A 407 -10.86 29.17 45.16
N ARG A 408 -12.01 29.78 45.45
CA ARG A 408 -12.90 30.29 44.40
C ARG A 408 -12.31 31.52 43.69
N ALA A 409 -11.62 32.39 44.43
CA ALA A 409 -10.84 33.48 43.84
C ALA A 409 -9.71 32.95 42.95
N PHE A 410 -9.02 31.89 43.38
CA PHE A 410 -8.00 31.20 42.58
C PHE A 410 -8.58 30.63 41.29
N VAL A 411 -9.72 29.92 41.35
CA VAL A 411 -10.36 29.38 40.13
C VAL A 411 -10.75 30.48 39.15
N ASN A 412 -11.33 31.58 39.63
CA ASN A 412 -11.73 32.68 38.75
C ASN A 412 -10.54 33.40 38.12
N SER A 413 -9.48 33.66 38.90
CA SER A 413 -8.26 34.33 38.42
C SER A 413 -7.40 33.45 37.52
N ASN A 414 -7.58 32.12 37.57
CA ASN A 414 -6.81 31.15 36.80
C ASN A 414 -7.70 30.28 35.89
N MET A 415 -8.89 30.75 35.53
CA MET A 415 -9.89 29.96 34.80
C MET A 415 -9.33 29.35 33.52
N GLU A 416 -8.60 30.14 32.74
CA GLU A 416 -8.04 29.69 31.46
C GLU A 416 -6.99 28.59 31.65
N MET A 417 -6.12 28.73 32.64
CA MET A 417 -5.14 27.70 33.01
C MET A 417 -5.82 26.39 33.43
N LEU A 418 -6.86 26.47 34.26
CA LEU A 418 -7.59 25.31 34.76
C LEU A 418 -8.42 24.62 33.67
N VAL A 419 -9.05 25.40 32.78
CA VAL A 419 -9.74 24.86 31.61
C VAL A 419 -8.75 24.15 30.70
N ASN A 420 -7.57 24.71 30.46
CA ASN A 420 -6.53 24.06 29.65
C ASN A 420 -6.06 22.75 30.31
N MET A 421 -5.73 22.77 31.61
CA MET A 421 -5.32 21.57 32.35
C MET A 421 -6.40 20.47 32.34
N MET A 422 -7.66 20.83 32.59
CA MET A 422 -8.78 19.88 32.54
C MET A 422 -9.06 19.40 31.13
N GLN A 423 -8.93 20.25 30.12
CA GLN A 423 -9.13 19.85 28.73
C GLN A 423 -8.07 18.85 28.29
N GLN A 424 -6.81 19.09 28.65
CA GLN A 424 -5.71 18.15 28.44
C GLN A 424 -5.95 16.83 29.18
N MET A 425 -6.47 16.88 30.41
CA MET A 425 -6.86 15.68 31.16
C MET A 425 -8.01 14.93 30.49
N VAL A 426 -8.99 15.62 29.89
CA VAL A 426 -10.10 14.96 29.19
C VAL A 426 -9.64 14.39 27.84
N SER A 427 -8.74 15.07 27.12
CA SER A 427 -8.24 14.59 25.82
C SER A 427 -7.22 13.46 25.94
N THR A 428 -6.34 13.50 26.94
CA THR A 428 -5.24 12.54 27.11
C THR A 428 -5.43 11.56 28.28
N GLY A 429 -6.39 11.82 29.17
CA GLY A 429 -6.51 11.11 30.45
C GLY A 429 -5.43 11.45 31.48
N LYS A 430 -4.48 12.34 31.14
CA LYS A 430 -3.21 12.54 31.89
C LYS A 430 -3.09 13.95 32.47
N VAL A 431 -2.47 14.06 33.64
CA VAL A 431 -2.10 15.35 34.27
C VAL A 431 -0.74 15.79 33.70
N PRO A 432 -0.52 17.08 33.39
CA PRO A 432 0.81 17.61 33.06
C PRO A 432 1.88 17.17 34.06
N THR A 433 3.02 16.69 33.59
CA THR A 433 4.11 16.24 34.47
C THR A 433 5.12 17.34 34.70
N ASN A 434 5.82 17.29 35.84
CA ASN A 434 6.96 18.16 36.13
C ASN A 434 8.06 18.02 35.06
N GLU A 435 8.12 16.88 34.35
CA GLU A 435 9.07 16.70 33.26
C GLU A 435 8.71 17.55 32.02
N GLN A 436 7.44 17.89 31.80
CA GLN A 436 7.06 18.82 30.73
C GLN A 436 7.67 20.21 30.98
N ASP A 437 7.65 20.68 32.22
CA ASP A 437 8.26 21.97 32.59
C ASP A 437 9.80 21.90 32.55
N TRP A 438 10.38 20.77 32.98
CA TRP A 438 11.79 20.48 32.74
C TRP A 438 12.14 20.54 31.25
N TYR A 439 11.33 19.94 30.38
CA TYR A 439 11.57 19.89 28.94
C TYR A 439 11.39 21.27 28.29
N LYS A 440 10.41 22.09 28.74
CA LYS A 440 10.29 23.49 28.32
C LYS A 440 11.57 24.28 28.62
N LEU A 441 12.19 24.05 29.78
CA LEU A 441 13.41 24.74 30.20
C LEU A 441 14.67 24.25 29.45
N THR A 442 14.79 22.95 29.26
CA THR A 442 16.06 22.29 28.88
C THR A 442 16.06 21.66 27.49
N LYS A 443 14.88 21.43 26.92
CA LYS A 443 14.63 20.70 25.66
C LYS A 443 15.18 19.27 25.63
N VAL A 444 15.31 18.63 26.80
CA VAL A 444 15.77 17.23 26.92
C VAL A 444 14.95 16.46 27.96
N PHE A 445 14.78 15.15 27.76
CA PHE A 445 14.21 14.28 28.79
C PHE A 445 15.17 14.08 29.95
N LEU A 446 14.62 13.94 31.16
CA LEU A 446 15.41 13.77 32.37
C LEU A 446 16.07 12.38 32.39
N PRO A 447 17.39 12.29 32.66
CA PRO A 447 18.05 11.00 32.76
C PRO A 447 17.53 10.14 33.94
N PRO A 448 17.70 8.80 33.84
CA PRO A 448 17.44 7.86 34.93
C PRO A 448 18.12 8.31 36.22
N ALA A 449 17.52 8.03 37.39
CA ALA A 449 18.08 8.42 38.68
C ALA A 449 19.51 7.89 38.88
N GLU A 450 19.77 6.67 38.42
CA GLU A 450 21.05 5.97 38.48
C GLU A 450 22.14 6.65 37.62
N LEU A 451 21.74 7.33 36.54
CA LEU A 451 22.66 7.99 35.61
C LEU A 451 22.72 9.50 35.82
N ARG A 452 21.77 10.08 36.57
CA ARG A 452 21.64 11.53 36.78
C ARG A 452 22.85 12.14 37.47
N GLY A 453 23.59 11.37 38.28
CA GLY A 453 24.85 11.80 38.89
C GLY A 453 25.92 12.19 37.89
N ARG A 454 25.84 11.73 36.63
CA ARG A 454 26.73 12.10 35.52
C ARG A 454 26.45 13.50 34.96
N HIS A 455 25.37 14.15 35.42
CA HIS A 455 24.89 15.42 34.90
C HIS A 455 24.89 16.50 36.00
N PRO A 456 25.93 17.36 36.05
CA PRO A 456 26.03 18.40 37.06
C PRO A 456 24.78 19.28 37.11
N SER A 457 24.33 19.62 38.31
CA SER A 457 23.17 20.50 38.57
C SER A 457 21.77 19.93 38.25
N PHE A 458 21.66 18.79 37.56
CA PHE A 458 20.35 18.22 37.17
C PHE A 458 19.52 17.81 38.40
N GLN A 459 20.11 17.03 39.32
CA GLN A 459 19.40 16.58 40.53
C GLN A 459 18.92 17.76 41.39
N LYS A 460 19.75 18.81 41.52
CA LYS A 460 19.42 20.01 42.28
C LYS A 460 18.22 20.73 41.65
N ALA A 461 18.26 20.99 40.35
CA ALA A 461 17.19 21.68 39.64
C ALA A 461 15.88 20.88 39.61
N TRP A 462 15.95 19.57 39.39
CA TRP A 462 14.77 18.69 39.45
C TRP A 462 14.11 18.68 40.83
N SER A 463 14.91 18.63 41.89
CA SER A 463 14.39 18.71 43.27
C SER A 463 13.72 20.05 43.55
N THR A 464 14.24 21.15 43.00
CA THR A 464 13.61 22.47 43.12
C THR A 464 12.26 22.54 42.38
N MET A 465 12.17 22.00 41.16
CA MET A 465 10.92 21.98 40.37
C MET A 465 9.83 21.15 41.05
N THR A 466 10.18 19.96 41.55
CA THR A 466 9.21 19.03 42.18
C THR A 466 8.71 19.49 43.56
N GLN A 467 9.38 20.47 44.18
CA GLN A 467 8.99 21.04 45.48
C GLN A 467 8.11 22.30 45.37
N GLY A 468 7.66 22.67 44.16
CA GLY A 468 6.71 23.77 43.96
C GLY A 468 7.31 25.17 44.10
N ALA A 469 8.62 25.33 43.88
CA ALA A 469 9.23 26.65 43.77
C ALA A 469 8.86 27.31 42.42
N ASP A 470 8.58 28.62 42.43
CA ASP A 470 8.03 29.36 41.29
C ASP A 470 8.87 29.28 40.00
N ASP A 471 10.21 29.16 40.11
CA ASP A 471 11.11 29.04 38.95
C ASP A 471 12.49 28.48 39.32
N VAL A 472 13.11 27.75 38.39
CA VAL A 472 14.54 27.40 38.49
C VAL A 472 15.40 28.65 38.28
N GLU A 473 16.31 28.92 39.23
CA GLU A 473 17.19 30.08 39.19
C GLU A 473 17.88 30.23 37.81
N ARG A 474 17.80 31.42 37.18
CA ARG A 474 18.36 31.67 35.84
C ARG A 474 19.85 31.32 35.72
N SER A 475 20.62 31.42 36.80
CA SER A 475 22.04 31.04 36.79
C SER A 475 22.22 29.51 36.70
N LEU A 476 21.36 28.75 37.37
CA LEU A 476 21.30 27.29 37.35
C LEU A 476 20.82 26.78 35.99
N ALA A 477 19.76 27.37 35.44
CA ALA A 477 19.26 27.07 34.10
C ALA A 477 20.34 27.27 33.02
N ARG A 478 21.09 28.38 33.07
CA ARG A 478 22.21 28.63 32.14
C ARG A 478 23.32 27.58 32.25
N LYS A 479 23.65 27.13 33.46
CA LYS A 479 24.65 26.06 33.66
C LYS A 479 24.18 24.73 33.07
N ILE A 480 22.90 24.39 33.26
CA ILE A 480 22.29 23.17 32.69
C ILE A 480 22.31 23.22 31.17
N ASN A 481 21.85 24.32 30.57
CA ASN A 481 21.81 24.46 29.12
C ASN A 481 23.22 24.46 28.51
N SER A 482 24.20 25.10 29.15
CA SER A 482 25.59 25.02 28.71
C SER A 482 26.17 23.60 28.82
N HIS A 483 25.83 22.85 29.86
CA HIS A 483 26.21 21.44 29.99
C HIS A 483 25.64 20.60 28.85
N ILE A 484 24.34 20.78 28.55
CA ILE A 484 23.67 20.08 27.45
C ILE A 484 24.34 20.41 26.12
N GLU A 485 24.52 21.68 25.78
CA GLU A 485 25.11 22.08 24.50
C GLU A 485 26.51 21.51 24.24
N ASN A 486 27.32 21.32 25.29
CA ASN A 486 28.71 20.91 25.18
C ASN A 486 28.91 19.38 25.29
N GLU A 487 28.19 18.73 26.22
CA GLU A 487 28.41 17.32 26.58
C GLU A 487 27.40 16.36 25.95
N TRP A 488 26.22 16.84 25.59
CA TRP A 488 25.23 16.01 24.90
C TRP A 488 25.51 15.98 23.40
N ARG A 489 24.87 15.04 22.71
CA ARG A 489 25.03 14.83 21.27
C ARG A 489 23.67 14.79 20.60
N THR A 490 23.62 15.27 19.37
CA THR A 490 22.44 15.17 18.51
C THR A 490 22.07 13.71 18.28
N ASN A 491 20.77 13.39 18.34
CA ASN A 491 20.30 12.08 17.91
C ASN A 491 20.47 11.96 16.39
N ILE A 492 21.56 11.30 15.98
CA ILE A 492 21.96 11.23 14.58
C ILE A 492 20.97 10.43 13.73
N THR A 493 20.18 9.55 14.34
CA THR A 493 19.17 8.74 13.64
C THR A 493 18.00 9.56 13.11
N LEU A 494 17.86 10.82 13.51
CA LEU A 494 16.85 11.75 12.98
C LEU A 494 17.28 12.39 11.64
N PHE A 495 18.46 12.06 11.12
CA PHE A 495 19.01 12.66 9.91
C PHE A 495 19.02 11.64 8.77
N ASP A 496 18.80 12.14 7.56
CA ASP A 496 18.87 11.38 6.32
C ASP A 496 19.71 12.17 5.31
N SER A 497 20.48 11.45 4.48
CA SER A 497 21.38 12.06 3.50
C SER A 497 20.66 12.95 2.48
N ASN A 498 19.38 12.68 2.20
CA ASN A 498 18.60 13.51 1.27
C ASN A 498 18.42 14.94 1.80
N TYR A 499 18.46 15.16 3.12
CA TYR A 499 18.35 16.49 3.73
C TYR A 499 19.64 17.31 3.66
N ASP A 500 20.77 16.67 3.41
CA ASP A 500 22.05 17.34 3.14
C ASP A 500 22.27 17.63 1.65
N SER A 501 21.38 17.13 0.78
CA SER A 501 21.48 17.35 -0.65
C SER A 501 21.17 18.81 -0.99
N PRO A 502 22.14 19.57 -1.54
CA PRO A 502 21.89 20.95 -1.95
C PRO A 502 20.88 21.04 -3.10
N LYS A 503 20.57 19.91 -3.76
CA LYS A 503 19.50 19.80 -4.75
C LYS A 503 18.12 19.97 -4.11
N TYR A 504 17.87 19.28 -2.98
CA TYR A 504 16.56 19.26 -2.32
C TYR A 504 16.42 20.36 -1.27
N TYR A 505 17.54 20.70 -0.63
CA TYR A 505 17.62 21.71 0.40
C TYR A 505 18.78 22.66 0.06
N PRO A 506 18.60 23.62 -0.87
CA PRO A 506 19.64 24.60 -1.21
C PRO A 506 20.05 25.41 0.02
N GLY A 507 21.34 25.36 0.39
CA GLY A 507 21.83 25.96 1.64
C GLY A 507 21.42 25.21 2.91
N GLY A 508 20.76 24.06 2.75
CA GLY A 508 20.43 23.13 3.81
C GLY A 508 21.67 22.48 4.39
N ASP A 509 21.57 22.17 5.67
CA ASP A 509 22.60 21.60 6.51
C ASP A 509 22.11 20.32 7.21
N GLY A 510 21.01 19.75 6.70
CA GLY A 510 20.32 18.58 7.20
C GLY A 510 19.48 18.78 8.46
N TYR A 511 19.47 19.98 9.07
CA TYR A 511 18.64 20.23 10.25
C TYR A 511 17.23 20.62 9.82
N LYS A 512 16.29 19.71 10.06
CA LYS A 512 14.87 20.05 9.97
C LYS A 512 14.40 20.77 11.23
N THR A 513 13.43 21.65 11.07
CA THR A 513 12.64 22.13 12.19
C THR A 513 11.86 20.95 12.79
N LEU A 514 12.14 20.63 14.05
CA LEU A 514 11.52 19.53 14.77
C LEU A 514 10.53 20.13 15.77
N SER A 515 9.25 20.10 15.41
CA SER A 515 8.17 20.74 16.16
C SER A 515 7.02 19.77 16.40
N GLY A 516 6.59 19.65 17.65
CA GLY A 516 5.50 18.77 18.06
C GLY A 516 5.49 18.51 19.58
N ASP A 517 4.47 17.80 20.07
CA ASP A 517 4.45 17.28 21.43
C ASP A 517 5.36 16.07 21.53
N VAL A 518 6.53 16.29 22.14
CA VAL A 518 7.51 15.23 22.37
C VAL A 518 7.03 14.15 23.35
N PHE A 519 5.95 14.43 24.10
CA PHE A 519 5.33 13.48 25.02
C PHE A 519 4.21 12.66 24.37
N GLU A 520 3.78 12.95 23.13
CA GLU A 520 2.80 12.13 22.40
C GLU A 520 3.28 10.66 22.28
N PRO A 521 4.53 10.37 21.83
CA PRO A 521 5.05 9.00 21.86
C PRO A 521 5.15 8.40 23.26
N VAL A 522 5.49 9.20 24.29
CA VAL A 522 5.53 8.74 25.69
C VAL A 522 4.13 8.29 26.13
N ASN A 523 3.11 9.07 25.77
CA ASN A 523 1.73 8.76 26.08
C ASN A 523 1.28 7.44 25.44
N HIS A 524 1.61 7.21 24.17
CA HIS A 524 1.29 5.95 23.49
C HIS A 524 1.94 4.73 24.16
N ILE A 525 3.20 4.86 24.60
CA ILE A 525 3.89 3.79 25.33
C ILE A 525 3.27 3.57 26.71
N GLU A 526 2.85 4.64 27.40
CA GLU A 526 2.18 4.47 28.68
C GLU A 526 0.81 3.81 28.53
N ASP A 527 0.04 4.15 27.49
CA ASP A 527 -1.24 3.48 27.20
C ASP A 527 -1.01 1.98 26.93
N PHE A 528 0.06 1.66 26.21
CA PHE A 528 0.51 0.29 26.02
C PHE A 528 0.90 -0.39 27.34
N ASN A 529 1.67 0.26 28.22
CA ASN A 529 2.04 -0.30 29.53
C ASN A 529 0.80 -0.56 30.41
N GLN A 530 -0.26 0.24 30.24
CA GLN A 530 -1.51 0.11 30.98
C GLN A 530 -2.51 -0.89 30.37
N ARG A 531 -2.28 -1.40 29.17
CA ARG A 531 -3.24 -2.24 28.40
C ARG A 531 -3.80 -3.45 29.14
N ASN A 532 -3.05 -4.03 30.08
CA ASN A 532 -3.44 -5.22 30.85
C ASN A 532 -4.06 -4.89 32.22
N LYS A 533 -4.15 -3.61 32.60
CA LYS A 533 -4.74 -3.16 33.86
C LYS A 533 -6.24 -2.94 33.65
N THR A 534 -7.08 -3.40 34.58
CA THR A 534 -8.50 -3.03 34.58
C THR A 534 -8.61 -1.51 34.63
N ARG A 535 -9.19 -0.87 33.61
CA ARG A 535 -9.43 0.59 33.56
C ARG A 535 -9.93 1.05 34.93
N PRO A 536 -9.24 1.96 35.65
CA PRO A 536 -9.71 2.41 36.94
C PRO A 536 -11.07 3.09 36.77
N LYS A 537 -12.06 2.73 37.60
CA LYS A 537 -13.36 3.42 37.67
C LYS A 537 -13.26 4.77 38.43
N GLY A 538 -12.23 5.57 38.15
CA GLY A 538 -11.99 6.87 38.78
C GLY A 538 -10.87 7.65 38.07
N PRO A 539 -10.70 8.96 38.35
CA PRO A 539 -9.62 9.75 37.75
C PRO A 539 -8.29 9.06 38.01
N LEU A 540 -7.53 8.81 36.93
CA LEU A 540 -6.26 8.10 36.94
C LEU A 540 -5.33 8.68 38.01
N LYS A 541 -4.72 7.83 38.83
CA LYS A 541 -3.59 8.23 39.69
C LYS A 541 -2.42 8.58 38.78
N ASN A 542 -2.36 9.82 38.31
CA ASN A 542 -1.22 10.36 37.58
C ASN A 542 -0.25 10.95 38.62
N ASP A 543 0.95 10.38 38.73
CA ASP A 543 2.03 10.97 39.51
C ASP A 543 2.65 12.11 38.69
N ALA A 544 2.53 13.35 39.17
CA ALA A 544 3.11 14.52 38.49
C ALA A 544 4.65 14.44 38.38
N ASN A 545 5.30 13.56 39.16
CA ASN A 545 6.74 13.31 39.09
C ASN A 545 7.13 12.16 38.16
N ALA A 546 6.16 11.46 37.55
CA ALA A 546 6.46 10.41 36.59
C ALA A 546 7.18 11.00 35.38
N THR A 547 8.26 10.32 34.98
CA THR A 547 9.09 10.71 33.84
C THR A 547 8.87 9.79 32.64
N ALA A 548 9.25 10.26 31.46
CA ALA A 548 9.33 9.46 30.23
C ALA A 548 10.22 8.24 30.47
N TRP A 549 11.29 8.38 31.27
CA TRP A 549 12.11 7.26 31.69
C TRP A 549 11.31 6.17 32.40
N ASP A 550 10.45 6.50 33.36
CA ASP A 550 9.68 5.50 34.12
C ASP A 550 8.77 4.68 33.18
N THR A 551 8.18 5.37 32.20
CA THR A 551 7.33 4.78 31.15
C THR A 551 8.13 3.84 30.23
N PHE A 552 9.21 4.33 29.65
CA PHE A 552 10.05 3.56 28.73
C PHE A 552 10.82 2.44 29.43
N ASN A 553 11.22 2.63 30.68
CA ASN A 553 11.90 1.61 31.47
C ASN A 553 11.02 0.37 31.64
N ALA A 554 9.74 0.55 31.97
CA ALA A 554 8.77 -0.54 32.06
C ALA A 554 8.56 -1.23 30.71
N PHE A 555 8.43 -0.44 29.63
CA PHE A 555 8.25 -0.96 28.27
C PHE A 555 9.44 -1.81 27.80
N PHE A 556 10.66 -1.32 27.94
CA PHE A 556 11.87 -2.05 27.52
C PHE A 556 12.17 -3.26 28.41
N ASP A 557 11.81 -3.24 29.69
CA ASP A 557 11.88 -4.45 30.52
C ASP A 557 10.86 -5.50 30.05
N GLU A 558 9.66 -5.10 29.62
CA GLU A 558 8.70 -6.02 29.01
C GLU A 558 9.23 -6.63 27.70
N ILE A 559 9.80 -5.84 26.79
CA ILE A 559 10.40 -6.35 25.54
C ILE A 559 11.60 -7.25 25.83
N SER A 560 12.49 -6.85 26.75
CA SER A 560 13.65 -7.67 27.15
C SER A 560 13.22 -9.04 27.67
N ASN A 561 12.14 -9.07 28.47
CA ASN A 561 11.55 -10.32 28.95
C ASN A 561 10.84 -11.12 27.85
N ALA A 562 10.25 -10.45 26.86
CA ALA A 562 9.65 -11.09 25.70
C ALA A 562 10.68 -11.78 24.81
N LEU A 563 11.78 -11.10 24.48
CA LEU A 563 12.88 -11.67 23.68
C LEU A 563 13.48 -12.91 24.34
N LYS A 564 13.69 -12.87 25.66
CA LYS A 564 14.12 -14.06 26.44
C LYS A 564 13.08 -15.18 26.41
N GLY A 565 11.81 -14.84 26.63
CA GLY A 565 10.74 -15.84 26.71
C GLY A 565 10.39 -16.48 25.37
N LEU A 566 10.70 -15.80 24.26
CA LEU A 566 10.47 -16.23 22.88
C LEU A 566 11.75 -16.73 22.20
N GLU A 567 12.86 -16.89 22.92
CA GLU A 567 14.11 -17.38 22.35
C GLU A 567 13.89 -18.73 21.63
N GLY A 568 14.33 -18.82 20.37
CA GLY A 568 14.10 -19.99 19.50
C GLY A 568 12.69 -20.09 18.88
N HIS A 569 11.77 -19.21 19.26
CA HIS A 569 10.37 -19.21 18.83
C HIS A 569 9.95 -17.98 18.01
N ILE A 570 10.89 -17.08 17.71
CA ILE A 570 10.64 -15.85 16.94
C ILE A 570 11.67 -15.66 15.84
N THR A 571 11.21 -15.16 14.70
CA THR A 571 12.03 -14.57 13.64
C THR A 571 11.49 -13.19 13.30
N VAL A 572 12.38 -12.21 13.19
CA VAL A 572 12.11 -10.83 12.78
C VAL A 572 12.90 -10.57 11.50
N GLU A 573 12.20 -10.17 10.47
CA GLU A 573 12.72 -9.90 9.14
C GLU A 573 12.52 -8.44 8.79
N LEU A 574 13.56 -7.78 8.26
CA LEU A 574 13.48 -6.41 7.76
C LEU A 574 13.66 -6.36 6.24
N ILE A 575 12.77 -5.60 5.57
CA ILE A 575 12.77 -5.38 4.12
C ILE A 575 12.62 -3.89 3.83
N ALA A 576 13.52 -3.33 3.01
CA ALA A 576 13.36 -2.02 2.42
C ALA A 576 12.69 -2.14 1.03
N GLY A 577 11.42 -1.74 0.91
CA GLY A 577 10.66 -1.91 -0.32
C GLY A 577 9.24 -1.34 -0.27
N GLY A 578 8.57 -1.31 -1.41
CA GLY A 578 7.16 -0.91 -1.49
C GLY A 578 6.23 -2.06 -1.10
N LEU A 579 5.24 -1.80 -0.24
CA LEU A 579 4.35 -2.84 0.31
C LEU A 579 3.69 -3.71 -0.77
N SER A 580 3.11 -3.09 -1.80
CA SER A 580 2.39 -3.81 -2.86
C SER A 580 3.35 -4.61 -3.75
N GLU A 581 4.50 -4.02 -4.07
CA GLU A 581 5.54 -4.63 -4.90
C GLU A 581 6.20 -5.83 -4.21
N GLU A 582 6.58 -5.70 -2.93
CA GLU A 582 7.17 -6.81 -2.17
C GLU A 582 6.19 -7.98 -2.01
N LEU A 583 4.92 -7.70 -1.69
CA LEU A 583 3.91 -8.75 -1.57
C LEU A 583 3.58 -9.42 -2.91
N ALA A 584 3.61 -8.65 -4.01
CA ALA A 584 3.50 -9.22 -5.36
C ALA A 584 4.68 -10.16 -5.67
N LYS A 585 5.92 -9.72 -5.39
CA LYS A 585 7.13 -10.53 -5.57
C LYS A 585 7.08 -11.82 -4.75
N MET A 586 6.74 -11.73 -3.45
CA MET A 586 6.60 -12.90 -2.57
C MET A 586 5.59 -13.91 -3.10
N ARG A 587 4.45 -13.44 -3.62
CA ARG A 587 3.37 -14.31 -4.09
C ARG A 587 3.67 -14.95 -5.45
N LEU A 588 4.41 -14.25 -6.31
CA LEU A 588 4.62 -14.63 -7.71
C LEU A 588 6.06 -15.11 -7.99
N GLY A 589 6.87 -15.35 -6.96
CA GLY A 589 8.24 -15.86 -7.09
C GLY A 589 9.27 -14.84 -7.55
N GLY A 590 8.96 -13.54 -7.44
CA GLY A 590 9.88 -12.45 -7.75
C GLY A 590 10.92 -12.18 -6.65
N ASP A 591 10.75 -12.72 -5.44
CA ASP A 591 11.58 -12.54 -4.24
C ASP A 591 12.73 -13.57 -4.17
N VAL A 592 13.55 -13.65 -5.22
CA VAL A 592 14.55 -14.71 -5.42
C VAL A 592 15.65 -14.82 -4.36
N THR A 593 15.89 -13.74 -3.61
CA THR A 593 16.91 -13.66 -2.54
C THR A 593 16.36 -14.00 -1.15
N ARG A 594 15.03 -14.03 -1.00
CA ARG A 594 14.37 -14.26 0.29
C ARG A 594 14.31 -15.76 0.58
N PRO A 595 14.64 -16.22 1.81
CA PRO A 595 14.64 -17.65 2.13
C PRO A 595 13.31 -18.35 1.80
N ALA A 596 13.38 -19.53 1.19
CA ALA A 596 12.18 -20.30 0.83
C ALA A 596 11.33 -20.71 2.05
N SER A 597 11.98 -20.87 3.22
CA SER A 597 11.32 -21.20 4.49
C SER A 597 10.52 -20.05 5.09
N PHE A 598 10.74 -18.81 4.66
CA PHE A 598 10.04 -17.65 5.23
C PHE A 598 8.59 -17.57 4.74
N PRO A 599 7.67 -17.07 5.57
CA PRO A 599 6.25 -17.04 5.24
C PRO A 599 5.97 -16.14 4.05
N ARG A 600 5.09 -16.60 3.16
CA ARG A 600 4.47 -15.79 2.09
C ARG A 600 2.99 -15.53 2.34
N LYS A 601 2.49 -16.08 3.45
CA LYS A 601 1.13 -15.93 3.96
C LYS A 601 1.20 -15.42 5.38
N TYR A 602 0.31 -14.49 5.72
CA TYR A 602 0.29 -13.80 7.00
C TYR A 602 -1.02 -14.01 7.74
N THR A 603 -0.91 -14.15 9.06
CA THR A 603 -2.07 -14.25 9.95
C THR A 603 -2.71 -12.88 10.11
N ARG A 604 -1.95 -11.84 10.44
CA ARG A 604 -2.47 -10.47 10.47
C ARG A 604 -1.47 -9.48 9.89
N MET A 605 -1.97 -8.38 9.35
CA MET A 605 -1.13 -7.29 8.86
C MET A 605 -1.61 -5.95 9.41
N TRP A 606 -0.69 -5.11 9.88
CA TRP A 606 -0.93 -3.70 10.16
C TRP A 606 -0.17 -2.85 9.15
N LEU A 607 -0.89 -2.03 8.39
CA LEU A 607 -0.33 -1.25 7.29
C LEU A 607 -0.17 0.24 7.61
N SER A 608 -0.58 0.69 8.81
CA SER A 608 -0.72 2.12 9.13
C SER A 608 -1.49 2.85 8.01
N ASN A 609 -1.01 4.02 7.57
CA ASN A 609 -1.58 4.83 6.50
C ASN A 609 -0.95 4.57 5.12
N VAL A 610 -0.11 3.52 4.95
CA VAL A 610 0.51 3.17 3.66
C VAL A 610 -0.50 3.08 2.51
N PRO A 611 -1.73 2.55 2.70
CA PRO A 611 -2.74 2.54 1.64
C PRO A 611 -3.08 3.92 1.07
N ASP A 612 -3.03 5.01 1.86
CA ASP A 612 -3.32 6.36 1.37
C ASP A 612 -2.36 6.78 0.23
N TYR A 613 -1.12 6.30 0.29
CA TYR A 613 -0.06 6.55 -0.69
C TYR A 613 -0.08 5.59 -1.87
N THR A 614 -0.69 4.41 -1.72
CA THR A 614 -0.52 3.24 -2.60
C THR A 614 -1.83 2.77 -3.23
N HIS A 615 -2.74 3.70 -3.54
CA HIS A 615 -4.03 3.44 -4.20
C HIS A 615 -5.09 2.75 -3.31
N GLY A 616 -4.96 2.88 -1.99
CA GLY A 616 -6.00 2.61 -1.01
C GLY A 616 -6.54 1.17 -1.03
N PRO A 617 -7.85 0.97 -0.77
CA PRO A 617 -8.45 -0.35 -0.64
C PRO A 617 -8.40 -1.21 -1.92
N MET A 618 -8.22 -0.61 -3.11
CA MET A 618 -8.03 -1.38 -4.35
C MET A 618 -6.78 -2.25 -4.24
N ASN A 619 -5.64 -1.65 -3.90
CA ASN A 619 -4.38 -2.39 -3.82
C ASN A 619 -4.29 -3.27 -2.60
N MET A 620 -4.98 -2.93 -1.50
CA MET A 620 -5.16 -3.88 -0.41
C MET A 620 -5.84 -5.17 -0.91
N ALA A 621 -6.90 -5.07 -1.70
CA ALA A 621 -7.58 -6.26 -2.24
C ALA A 621 -6.73 -7.06 -3.23
N LEU A 622 -5.93 -6.38 -4.08
CA LEU A 622 -5.15 -7.01 -5.16
C LEU A 622 -3.79 -7.57 -4.70
N TYR A 623 -3.12 -6.91 -3.77
CA TYR A 623 -1.73 -7.22 -3.40
C TYR A 623 -1.58 -7.66 -1.94
N VAL A 624 -2.40 -7.14 -1.03
CA VAL A 624 -2.29 -7.44 0.42
C VAL A 624 -3.12 -8.66 0.82
N VAL A 625 -4.44 -8.61 0.64
CA VAL A 625 -5.37 -9.69 1.03
C VAL A 625 -4.96 -11.06 0.48
N PRO A 626 -4.48 -11.19 -0.77
CA PRO A 626 -4.13 -12.51 -1.28
C PRO A 626 -2.87 -13.12 -0.65
N SER A 627 -2.14 -12.35 0.15
CA SER A 627 -1.01 -12.80 0.98
C SER A 627 -1.44 -13.09 2.43
N LEU A 628 -2.75 -13.14 2.72
CA LEU A 628 -3.27 -13.65 3.98
C LEU A 628 -3.48 -15.17 3.92
N HIS A 629 -3.41 -15.83 5.08
CA HIS A 629 -3.96 -17.19 5.24
C HIS A 629 -5.45 -17.19 4.90
N GLU A 630 -5.98 -18.31 4.41
CA GLU A 630 -7.35 -18.40 3.91
C GLU A 630 -8.41 -18.60 5.01
N ASP A 631 -7.98 -18.87 6.23
CA ASP A 631 -8.85 -19.08 7.38
C ASP A 631 -9.11 -17.82 8.21
N GLN A 632 -10.25 -17.78 8.89
CA GLN A 632 -10.39 -16.88 10.03
C GLN A 632 -9.46 -17.36 11.14
N PRO A 633 -8.67 -16.47 11.76
CA PRO A 633 -8.92 -15.03 11.94
C PRO A 633 -8.03 -14.08 11.10
N ALA A 634 -7.67 -14.47 9.88
CA ALA A 634 -6.76 -13.66 9.07
C ALA A 634 -7.35 -12.34 8.54
N GLY A 635 -6.54 -11.29 8.50
CA GLY A 635 -6.96 -9.96 8.05
C GLY A 635 -5.81 -8.95 7.95
N ALA A 636 -6.01 -7.90 7.15
CA ALA A 636 -5.10 -6.77 7.02
C ALA A 636 -5.84 -5.48 7.35
N SER A 637 -5.22 -4.61 8.14
CA SER A 637 -5.84 -3.38 8.60
C SER A 637 -4.97 -2.14 8.41
N CYS A 638 -5.63 -0.99 8.26
CA CYS A 638 -5.02 0.31 8.01
C CYS A 638 -5.92 1.45 8.55
N ASN A 639 -5.35 2.64 8.67
CA ASN A 639 -6.05 3.89 8.95
C ASN A 639 -5.81 4.90 7.81
N CYS A 640 -6.55 6.02 7.83
CA CYS A 640 -6.34 7.13 6.92
C CYS A 640 -5.76 8.32 7.69
N LEU A 641 -4.53 8.72 7.37
CA LEU A 641 -3.83 9.83 8.04
C LEU A 641 -3.28 10.88 7.06
N LEU A 642 -3.05 10.52 5.79
CA LEU A 642 -2.48 11.45 4.81
C LEU A 642 -3.48 12.57 4.46
N ASN A 643 -4.74 12.20 4.26
CA ASN A 643 -5.76 13.04 3.67
C ASN A 643 -7.13 12.87 4.34
N THR A 644 -7.12 12.62 5.65
CA THR A 644 -8.33 12.40 6.46
C THR A 644 -9.38 13.50 6.23
N GLY A 645 -8.94 14.76 6.15
CA GLY A 645 -9.82 15.91 5.92
C GLY A 645 -10.51 15.96 4.56
N SER A 646 -10.06 15.17 3.58
CA SER A 646 -10.66 15.13 2.24
C SER A 646 -11.96 14.35 2.19
N TRP A 647 -12.23 13.47 3.17
CA TRP A 647 -13.30 12.48 3.08
C TRP A 647 -14.53 12.91 3.89
N SER A 648 -15.71 12.88 3.27
CA SER A 648 -16.97 13.08 3.98
C SER A 648 -17.41 11.84 4.77
N ASN A 649 -17.08 10.65 4.28
CA ASN A 649 -17.33 9.35 4.89
C ASN A 649 -16.54 8.23 4.18
N ASP A 650 -16.62 7.01 4.70
CA ASP A 650 -15.93 5.85 4.13
C ASP A 650 -16.43 5.45 2.73
N ASP A 651 -17.69 5.75 2.37
CA ASP A 651 -18.18 5.47 1.01
C ASP A 651 -17.43 6.31 -0.03
N HIS A 652 -17.17 7.59 0.27
CA HIS A 652 -16.35 8.45 -0.59
C HIS A 652 -14.88 7.99 -0.67
N TYR A 653 -14.32 7.51 0.45
CA TYR A 653 -12.99 6.91 0.49
C TYR A 653 -12.91 5.70 -0.44
N PHE A 654 -13.79 4.71 -0.25
CA PHE A 654 -13.84 3.51 -1.08
C PHE A 654 -14.11 3.84 -2.55
N TYR A 655 -15.10 4.67 -2.84
CA TYR A 655 -15.50 4.97 -4.22
C TYR A 655 -14.37 5.68 -4.98
N THR A 656 -13.65 6.61 -4.34
CA THR A 656 -12.53 7.30 -4.99
C THR A 656 -11.41 6.32 -5.37
N TYR A 657 -10.99 5.45 -4.44
CA TYR A 657 -9.90 4.50 -4.66
C TYR A 657 -10.28 3.28 -5.52
N THR A 658 -11.56 2.86 -5.53
CA THR A 658 -11.97 1.57 -6.12
C THR A 658 -13.03 1.68 -7.22
N GLN A 659 -13.73 2.83 -7.32
CA GLN A 659 -14.98 2.98 -8.09
C GLN A 659 -16.10 2.04 -7.62
N LEU A 660 -16.04 1.57 -6.37
CA LEU A 660 -17.01 0.69 -5.71
C LEU A 660 -17.37 1.23 -4.32
N LEU A 661 -18.57 0.89 -3.85
CA LEU A 661 -18.93 1.05 -2.45
C LEU A 661 -18.41 -0.14 -1.62
N PRO A 662 -18.21 0.01 -0.30
CA PRO A 662 -17.71 -1.08 0.55
C PRO A 662 -18.49 -2.39 0.40
N LYS A 663 -19.81 -2.31 0.27
CA LYS A 663 -20.70 -3.47 0.07
C LYS A 663 -20.48 -4.23 -1.24
N ASP A 664 -19.95 -3.56 -2.27
CA ASP A 664 -19.73 -4.13 -3.61
C ASP A 664 -18.33 -4.76 -3.73
N VAL A 665 -17.38 -4.37 -2.89
CA VAL A 665 -16.01 -4.89 -2.90
C VAL A 665 -15.95 -6.43 -2.91
N PRO A 666 -16.72 -7.19 -2.10
CA PRO A 666 -16.67 -8.65 -2.13
C PRO A 666 -17.03 -9.29 -3.48
N ARG A 667 -18.00 -8.72 -4.22
CA ARG A 667 -18.50 -9.30 -5.49
C ARG A 667 -17.68 -8.89 -6.72
N TYR A 668 -16.78 -7.92 -6.59
CA TYR A 668 -15.86 -7.52 -7.66
C TYR A 668 -14.41 -7.93 -7.36
N LEU A 669 -13.92 -7.66 -6.15
CA LEU A 669 -12.51 -7.83 -5.81
C LEU A 669 -12.22 -9.13 -5.04
N GLY A 670 -13.26 -9.88 -4.64
CA GLY A 670 -13.10 -11.20 -4.02
C GLY A 670 -12.47 -11.16 -2.63
N CYS A 671 -12.64 -10.08 -1.87
CA CYS A 671 -12.21 -9.97 -0.48
C CYS A 671 -13.36 -9.56 0.45
N LYS A 672 -13.26 -9.94 1.73
CA LYS A 672 -14.24 -9.61 2.76
C LYS A 672 -13.92 -8.21 3.30
N VAL A 673 -14.90 -7.34 3.35
CA VAL A 673 -14.83 -6.11 4.16
C VAL A 673 -15.27 -6.47 5.58
N ILE A 674 -14.31 -6.60 6.50
CA ILE A 674 -14.57 -6.92 7.91
C ILE A 674 -15.00 -5.64 8.64
N ARG A 675 -14.31 -4.52 8.37
CA ARG A 675 -14.65 -3.17 8.81
C ARG A 675 -14.36 -2.18 7.70
N SER A 676 -15.18 -1.15 7.53
CA SER A 676 -15.05 -0.17 6.45
C SER A 676 -14.56 1.20 6.92
N GLN A 677 -14.36 1.40 8.22
CA GLN A 677 -14.16 2.72 8.87
C GLN A 677 -12.72 3.25 8.73
N ALA A 678 -12.21 3.40 7.50
CA ALA A 678 -10.85 3.89 7.24
C ALA A 678 -10.61 5.33 7.73
N VAL A 679 -11.62 6.21 7.59
CA VAL A 679 -11.45 7.66 7.76
C VAL A 679 -11.30 8.06 9.23
N MET A 680 -12.10 7.46 10.12
CA MET A 680 -12.18 7.86 11.54
C MET A 680 -11.83 6.73 12.53
N ASP A 681 -11.51 5.53 12.03
CA ASP A 681 -11.14 4.37 12.87
C ASP A 681 -10.16 3.48 12.09
N VAL A 682 -10.51 2.20 11.86
CA VAL A 682 -9.66 1.23 11.18
C VAL A 682 -10.45 0.47 10.11
N LEU A 683 -9.94 0.48 8.88
CA LEU A 683 -10.37 -0.42 7.80
C LEU A 683 -9.74 -1.78 8.00
N VAL A 684 -10.54 -2.85 7.87
CA VAL A 684 -10.06 -4.24 7.94
C VAL A 684 -10.60 -5.03 6.76
N LEU A 685 -9.69 -5.57 5.93
CA LEU A 685 -10.02 -6.49 4.84
C LEU A 685 -9.53 -7.91 5.16
N GLY A 686 -10.28 -8.92 4.72
CA GLY A 686 -9.96 -10.33 4.92
C GLY A 686 -10.14 -11.17 3.66
N PRO A 687 -9.64 -12.42 3.67
CA PRO A 687 -9.77 -13.33 2.54
C PRO A 687 -11.21 -13.80 2.35
N LEU A 688 -11.55 -14.18 1.11
CA LEU A 688 -12.71 -15.01 0.78
C LEU A 688 -12.22 -16.23 0.00
N PRO A 689 -12.93 -17.37 0.07
CA PRO A 689 -12.64 -18.51 -0.80
C PRO A 689 -12.77 -18.09 -2.26
N LEU A 690 -11.72 -18.37 -3.04
CA LEU A 690 -11.65 -18.10 -4.48
C LEU A 690 -11.40 -19.40 -5.25
N PRO A 691 -11.97 -19.58 -6.46
CA PRO A 691 -12.88 -18.65 -7.13
C PRO A 691 -14.27 -18.63 -6.48
N ARG A 692 -14.97 -17.51 -6.63
CA ARG A 692 -16.36 -17.30 -6.19
C ARG A 692 -17.33 -17.85 -7.23
N PRO A 693 -18.52 -18.35 -6.83
CA PRO A 693 -19.58 -18.67 -7.76
C PRO A 693 -20.00 -17.42 -8.57
N LEU A 694 -20.21 -17.57 -9.88
CA LEU A 694 -20.59 -16.45 -10.76
C LEU A 694 -21.89 -15.77 -10.32
N SER A 695 -22.81 -16.51 -9.67
CA SER A 695 -24.05 -15.96 -9.08
C SER A 695 -23.81 -14.92 -8.00
N ASP A 696 -22.64 -14.96 -7.36
CA ASP A 696 -22.26 -14.06 -6.27
C ASP A 696 -21.41 -12.88 -6.76
N LEU A 697 -21.07 -12.87 -8.05
CA LEU A 697 -20.23 -11.86 -8.69
C LEU A 697 -21.09 -10.85 -9.46
N ALA A 698 -20.47 -9.73 -9.83
CA ALA A 698 -21.09 -8.79 -10.74
C ALA A 698 -21.40 -9.43 -12.10
N SER A 699 -22.52 -9.03 -12.72
CA SER A 699 -22.85 -9.43 -14.08
C SER A 699 -21.80 -8.93 -15.08
N ARG A 700 -21.80 -9.51 -16.29
CA ARG A 700 -20.89 -9.10 -17.38
C ARG A 700 -20.97 -7.61 -17.69
N ASP A 701 -22.17 -7.05 -17.72
CA ASP A 701 -22.40 -5.64 -18.06
C ASP A 701 -21.94 -4.71 -16.94
N GLU A 702 -22.20 -5.08 -15.68
CA GLU A 702 -21.70 -4.39 -14.50
C GLU A 702 -20.17 -4.40 -14.44
N LEU A 703 -19.55 -5.56 -14.67
CA LEU A 703 -18.09 -5.70 -14.72
C LEU A 703 -17.49 -4.87 -15.85
N THR A 704 -18.05 -4.94 -17.05
CA THR A 704 -17.57 -4.18 -18.22
C THR A 704 -17.67 -2.68 -17.97
N THR A 705 -18.78 -2.22 -17.39
CA THR A 705 -18.98 -0.82 -17.00
C THR A 705 -17.92 -0.37 -16.01
N TRP A 706 -17.72 -1.14 -14.93
CA TRP A 706 -16.77 -0.80 -13.88
C TRP A 706 -15.31 -0.81 -14.38
N LEU A 707 -14.89 -1.87 -15.10
CA LEU A 707 -13.57 -1.94 -15.72
C LEU A 707 -13.32 -0.78 -16.68
N THR A 708 -14.34 -0.37 -17.45
CA THR A 708 -14.24 0.80 -18.34
C THR A 708 -14.02 2.08 -17.55
N ARG A 709 -14.72 2.27 -16.43
CA ARG A 709 -14.55 3.43 -15.55
C ARG A 709 -13.17 3.47 -14.92
N VAL A 710 -12.70 2.33 -14.37
CA VAL A 710 -11.35 2.20 -13.81
C VAL A 710 -10.30 2.50 -14.88
N LEU A 711 -10.38 1.86 -16.05
CA LEU A 711 -9.47 2.10 -17.18
C LEU A 711 -9.45 3.58 -17.58
N PHE A 712 -10.61 4.19 -17.80
CA PHE A 712 -10.69 5.58 -18.25
C PHE A 712 -10.11 6.55 -17.22
N ASN A 713 -10.34 6.31 -15.93
CA ASN A 713 -9.72 7.10 -14.86
C ASN A 713 -8.21 6.83 -14.72
N THR A 714 -7.70 5.66 -15.13
CA THR A 714 -6.25 5.42 -15.27
C THR A 714 -5.68 6.15 -16.48
N LEU A 715 -6.39 6.19 -17.61
CA LEU A 715 -5.92 6.85 -18.84
C LEU A 715 -5.99 8.38 -18.75
N ILE A 716 -7.08 8.92 -18.22
CA ILE A 716 -7.36 10.35 -18.05
C ILE A 716 -7.79 10.58 -16.60
N PRO A 717 -6.84 10.69 -15.66
CA PRO A 717 -7.16 10.87 -14.25
C PRO A 717 -7.60 12.29 -13.94
N GLY A 718 -8.27 12.41 -12.79
CA GLY A 718 -8.55 13.68 -12.15
C GLY A 718 -7.29 14.33 -11.55
N ARG A 719 -7.52 15.41 -10.81
CA ARG A 719 -6.46 16.23 -10.19
C ARG A 719 -6.54 16.15 -8.67
N THR A 720 -5.39 16.06 -8.02
CA THR A 720 -5.33 16.15 -6.56
C THR A 720 -5.43 17.59 -6.09
N ARG A 721 -5.95 17.79 -4.87
CA ARG A 721 -5.78 19.04 -4.13
C ARG A 721 -4.37 19.15 -3.58
N LEU A 722 -4.01 20.33 -3.08
CA LEU A 722 -2.77 20.53 -2.36
C LEU A 722 -2.84 19.86 -0.96
N PRO A 723 -1.69 19.48 -0.38
CA PRO A 723 -1.65 19.00 0.99
C PRO A 723 -2.30 19.99 1.97
N PRO A 724 -2.95 19.49 3.05
CA PRO A 724 -3.04 18.08 3.44
C PRO A 724 -4.25 17.33 2.84
N GLU A 725 -4.92 17.87 1.82
CA GLU A 725 -6.09 17.23 1.20
C GLU A 725 -5.75 16.38 -0.03
N ASN A 726 -4.45 16.14 -0.27
CA ASN A 726 -4.01 15.50 -1.50
C ASN A 726 -4.37 14.00 -1.51
N VAL A 727 -5.07 13.58 -2.56
CA VAL A 727 -5.44 12.17 -2.80
C VAL A 727 -4.48 11.58 -3.82
N ARG A 728 -3.90 10.42 -3.52
CA ARG A 728 -2.94 9.75 -4.41
C ARG A 728 -3.54 8.51 -5.05
N LEU A 729 -3.69 8.54 -6.38
CA LEU A 729 -4.10 7.39 -7.20
C LEU A 729 -2.96 6.96 -8.15
N PRO A 730 -1.88 6.33 -7.64
CA PRO A 730 -0.65 6.11 -8.40
C PRO A 730 -0.68 4.92 -9.40
N ASN A 731 -1.73 4.09 -9.40
CA ASN A 731 -1.78 2.90 -10.27
C ASN A 731 -1.67 3.28 -11.74
N ASN A 732 -0.88 2.50 -12.46
CA ASN A 732 -0.66 2.64 -13.90
C ASN A 732 -1.27 1.45 -14.68
N LEU A 733 -0.96 1.30 -15.97
CA LEU A 733 -1.50 0.21 -16.78
C LEU A 733 -0.99 -1.18 -16.40
N VAL A 734 0.17 -1.30 -15.74
CA VAL A 734 0.63 -2.57 -15.15
C VAL A 734 -0.32 -3.00 -14.04
N ALA A 735 -0.69 -2.08 -13.14
CA ALA A 735 -1.66 -2.35 -12.08
C ALA A 735 -3.05 -2.67 -12.64
N PHE A 736 -3.50 -1.99 -13.70
CA PHE A 736 -4.75 -2.33 -14.38
C PHE A 736 -4.72 -3.73 -15.00
N PHE A 737 -3.62 -4.12 -15.63
CA PHE A 737 -3.47 -5.48 -16.15
C PHE A 737 -3.44 -6.52 -15.01
N GLY A 738 -2.76 -6.19 -13.90
CA GLY A 738 -2.77 -6.99 -12.68
C GLY A 738 -4.18 -7.16 -12.10
N LEU A 739 -5.04 -6.15 -12.21
CA LEU A 739 -6.46 -6.26 -11.87
C LEU A 739 -7.17 -7.30 -12.74
N LEU A 740 -6.97 -7.31 -14.06
CA LEU A 740 -7.58 -8.32 -14.95
C LEU A 740 -7.15 -9.74 -14.58
N VAL A 741 -5.87 -9.95 -14.28
CA VAL A 741 -5.35 -11.25 -13.82
C VAL A 741 -5.96 -11.64 -12.47
N HIS A 742 -6.10 -10.69 -11.54
CA HIS A 742 -6.74 -10.92 -10.25
C HIS A 742 -8.23 -11.31 -10.41
N LEU A 743 -8.98 -10.65 -11.29
CA LEU A 743 -10.40 -10.94 -11.54
C LEU A 743 -10.63 -12.36 -12.08
N HIS A 744 -9.70 -12.90 -12.86
CA HIS A 744 -9.74 -14.31 -13.26
C HIS A 744 -9.69 -15.22 -12.02
N ARG A 745 -8.80 -14.92 -11.08
CA ARG A 745 -8.69 -15.67 -9.81
C ARG A 745 -9.93 -15.48 -8.93
N VAL A 746 -10.56 -14.30 -8.95
CA VAL A 746 -11.83 -14.05 -8.25
C VAL A 746 -12.95 -14.97 -8.75
N GLY A 747 -12.92 -15.39 -10.02
CA GLY A 747 -13.89 -16.30 -10.62
C GLY A 747 -14.63 -15.74 -11.83
N PHE A 748 -14.24 -14.55 -12.32
CA PHE A 748 -14.84 -14.01 -13.55
C PHE A 748 -14.42 -14.84 -14.77
N PRO A 749 -15.35 -15.15 -15.70
CA PRO A 749 -15.03 -15.96 -16.87
C PRO A 749 -13.89 -15.37 -17.72
N ALA A 750 -12.89 -16.20 -18.00
CA ALA A 750 -11.70 -15.84 -18.78
C ALA A 750 -12.03 -15.16 -20.13
N HIS A 751 -13.09 -15.58 -20.82
CA HIS A 751 -13.52 -15.00 -22.09
C HIS A 751 -14.16 -13.60 -21.96
N TRP A 752 -14.68 -13.23 -20.79
CA TRP A 752 -15.12 -11.84 -20.52
C TRP A 752 -13.92 -10.90 -20.42
N LEU A 753 -12.88 -11.32 -19.70
CA LEU A 753 -11.66 -10.55 -19.47
C LEU A 753 -10.81 -10.42 -20.73
N SER A 754 -10.60 -11.53 -21.45
CA SER A 754 -9.93 -11.54 -22.76
C SER A 754 -10.69 -10.68 -23.77
N GLY A 755 -12.02 -10.78 -23.82
CA GLY A 755 -12.85 -9.94 -24.69
C GLY A 755 -12.78 -8.45 -24.35
N PHE A 756 -12.67 -8.09 -23.06
CA PHE A 756 -12.46 -6.71 -22.64
C PHE A 756 -11.08 -6.20 -23.07
N LEU A 757 -10.03 -6.98 -22.82
CA LEU A 757 -8.65 -6.65 -23.21
C LEU A 757 -8.54 -6.46 -24.72
N ALA A 758 -9.15 -7.34 -25.53
CA ALA A 758 -9.18 -7.24 -26.99
C ALA A 758 -9.81 -5.92 -27.48
N ARG A 759 -10.90 -5.47 -26.85
CA ARG A 759 -11.54 -4.18 -27.18
C ARG A 759 -10.59 -3.01 -26.94
N MET A 760 -9.87 -3.03 -25.83
CA MET A 760 -8.89 -2.01 -25.50
C MET A 760 -7.70 -2.03 -26.48
N LEU A 761 -7.15 -3.21 -26.79
CA LEU A 761 -6.02 -3.38 -27.71
C LEU A 761 -6.36 -3.07 -29.17
N SER A 762 -7.65 -2.99 -29.53
CA SER A 762 -8.09 -2.59 -30.87
C SER A 762 -7.76 -1.12 -31.22
N GLY A 763 -7.31 -0.32 -30.25
CA GLY A 763 -6.96 1.10 -30.43
C GLY A 763 -8.16 2.06 -30.43
N SER A 764 -9.40 1.55 -30.39
CA SER A 764 -10.59 2.37 -30.15
C SER A 764 -11.67 1.60 -29.39
N MET A 765 -12.44 2.28 -28.55
CA MET A 765 -13.56 1.68 -27.81
C MET A 765 -14.83 2.50 -28.03
N VAL A 766 -15.99 1.84 -28.07
CA VAL A 766 -17.29 2.53 -28.01
C VAL A 766 -17.82 2.42 -26.59
N SER A 767 -18.13 3.56 -25.97
CA SER A 767 -18.51 3.62 -24.56
C SER A 767 -19.42 4.81 -24.25
N ASP A 768 -20.33 4.61 -23.30
CA ASP A 768 -21.17 5.63 -22.65
C ASP A 768 -20.59 6.08 -21.29
N ILE A 769 -19.38 5.62 -20.94
CA ILE A 769 -18.65 5.99 -19.74
C ILE A 769 -17.69 7.14 -20.06
N ALA A 770 -17.55 8.07 -19.15
CA ALA A 770 -16.56 9.15 -19.23
C ALA A 770 -15.62 9.10 -18.03
N PRO A 771 -14.33 9.44 -18.19
CA PRO A 771 -13.42 9.60 -17.06
C PRO A 771 -13.89 10.76 -16.16
N TYR A 772 -13.51 10.70 -14.89
CA TYR A 772 -13.63 11.80 -13.94
C TYR A 772 -12.35 12.65 -14.02
N GLY A 773 -12.39 13.69 -14.85
CA GLY A 773 -11.26 14.62 -15.07
C GLY A 773 -11.24 15.84 -14.13
N GLU A 774 -12.07 15.83 -13.09
CA GLU A 774 -12.18 16.92 -12.12
C GLU A 774 -11.25 16.72 -10.92
N VAL A 775 -11.44 17.50 -9.85
CA VAL A 775 -10.61 17.45 -8.64
C VAL A 775 -11.12 16.34 -7.71
N TRP A 776 -10.22 15.53 -7.14
CA TRP A 776 -10.56 14.51 -6.16
C TRP A 776 -10.94 15.12 -4.79
N PRO A 777 -11.74 14.42 -3.96
CA PRO A 777 -12.34 13.08 -4.16
C PRO A 777 -13.40 12.98 -5.27
N ILE A 778 -13.73 11.76 -5.68
CA ILE A 778 -14.75 11.53 -6.70
C ILE A 778 -16.14 11.51 -6.02
N PRO A 779 -17.12 12.33 -6.46
CA PRO A 779 -18.47 12.33 -5.90
C PRO A 779 -19.18 11.00 -6.14
N LEU A 780 -19.99 10.54 -5.18
CA LEU A 780 -20.76 9.28 -5.31
C LEU A 780 -21.75 9.29 -6.49
N ASP A 781 -22.26 10.47 -6.87
CA ASP A 781 -23.16 10.61 -8.02
C ASP A 781 -22.47 10.28 -9.35
N ASP A 782 -21.13 10.37 -9.43
CA ASP A 782 -20.36 9.97 -10.60
C ASP A 782 -20.58 8.48 -10.94
N MET A 783 -20.90 7.63 -9.95
CA MET A 783 -21.16 6.20 -10.13
C MET A 783 -22.26 5.94 -11.17
N ARG A 784 -23.27 6.82 -11.20
CA ARG A 784 -24.41 6.75 -12.12
C ARG A 784 -24.20 7.56 -13.39
N ARG A 785 -23.16 8.39 -13.44
CA ARG A 785 -22.87 9.23 -14.61
C ARG A 785 -22.67 8.36 -15.85
N ARG A 786 -23.37 8.77 -16.90
CA ARG A 786 -23.30 8.26 -18.27
C ARG A 786 -23.30 9.44 -19.22
N VAL A 787 -22.69 9.26 -20.37
CA VAL A 787 -22.70 10.21 -21.48
C VAL A 787 -23.17 9.47 -22.74
N PRO A 788 -23.56 10.18 -23.81
CA PRO A 788 -23.93 9.52 -25.06
C PRO A 788 -22.84 8.55 -25.52
N SER A 789 -23.26 7.37 -26.00
CA SER A 789 -22.32 6.37 -26.50
C SER A 789 -21.49 6.95 -27.64
N ARG A 790 -20.16 6.90 -27.49
CA ARG A 790 -19.22 7.53 -28.40
C ARG A 790 -17.97 6.68 -28.57
N ARG A 791 -17.25 6.91 -29.66
CA ARG A 791 -15.97 6.25 -29.91
C ARG A 791 -14.85 7.04 -29.25
N VAL A 792 -14.12 6.41 -28.34
CA VAL A 792 -12.92 6.94 -27.71
C VAL A 792 -11.68 6.28 -28.30
N ARG A 793 -10.56 7.00 -28.29
CA ARG A 793 -9.25 6.51 -28.73
C ARG A 793 -8.48 5.91 -27.56
N THR A 794 -7.96 4.70 -27.78
CA THR A 794 -7.08 4.00 -26.83
C THR A 794 -5.71 3.71 -27.43
N ASP A 795 -5.53 3.97 -28.73
CA ASP A 795 -4.27 3.81 -29.45
C ASP A 795 -3.04 4.51 -28.82
N PRO A 796 -3.15 5.65 -28.10
CA PRO A 796 -1.97 6.24 -27.47
C PRO A 796 -1.34 5.37 -26.37
N TRP A 797 -2.05 4.40 -25.81
CA TRP A 797 -1.58 3.61 -24.66
C TRP A 797 -1.29 2.14 -24.98
N ILE A 798 -1.61 1.66 -26.18
CA ILE A 798 -1.48 0.23 -26.51
C ILE A 798 -0.03 -0.25 -26.49
N VAL A 799 0.95 0.62 -26.76
CA VAL A 799 2.38 0.24 -26.81
C VAL A 799 2.86 -0.23 -25.44
N GLU A 800 2.34 0.32 -24.34
CA GLU A 800 2.68 -0.14 -23.00
C GLU A 800 2.26 -1.60 -22.76
N PHE A 801 1.13 -2.01 -23.36
CA PHE A 801 0.66 -3.40 -23.27
C PHE A 801 1.53 -4.39 -24.03
N GLU A 802 2.33 -3.98 -25.02
CA GLU A 802 3.35 -4.86 -25.60
C GLU A 802 4.32 -5.31 -24.51
N ASN A 803 4.84 -4.37 -23.72
CA ASN A 803 5.77 -4.68 -22.64
C ASN A 803 5.13 -5.56 -21.57
N ILE A 804 3.91 -5.20 -21.14
CA ILE A 804 3.19 -5.91 -20.08
C ILE A 804 2.88 -7.34 -20.52
N VAL A 805 2.30 -7.50 -21.72
CA VAL A 805 1.88 -8.81 -22.23
C VAL A 805 3.09 -9.66 -22.58
N ALA A 806 4.12 -9.13 -23.23
CA ALA A 806 5.34 -9.91 -23.52
C ALA A 806 6.01 -10.40 -22.23
N THR A 807 6.11 -9.55 -21.20
CA THR A 807 6.70 -9.94 -19.90
C THR A 807 5.89 -11.04 -19.22
N ALA A 808 4.57 -11.01 -19.32
CA ALA A 808 3.67 -11.95 -18.66
C ALA A 808 3.15 -13.08 -19.57
N TYR A 809 3.56 -13.17 -20.84
CA TYR A 809 2.81 -13.87 -21.90
C TYR A 809 2.43 -15.31 -21.54
N TYR A 810 3.40 -16.06 -21.01
CA TYR A 810 3.22 -17.46 -20.65
C TYR A 810 2.53 -17.66 -19.29
N ALA A 811 2.25 -16.58 -18.56
CA ALA A 811 1.57 -16.55 -17.27
C ALA A 811 0.12 -16.02 -17.34
N ILE A 812 -0.32 -15.50 -18.50
CA ILE A 812 -1.67 -14.96 -18.65
C ILE A 812 -2.67 -16.11 -18.64
N PRO A 813 -3.69 -16.10 -17.75
CA PRO A 813 -4.61 -17.23 -17.58
C PRO A 813 -5.69 -17.31 -18.67
N PHE A 814 -5.58 -16.51 -19.73
CA PHE A 814 -6.51 -16.47 -20.85
C PHE A 814 -5.79 -16.17 -22.17
N PRO A 815 -6.33 -16.63 -23.32
CA PRO A 815 -5.75 -16.39 -24.62
C PRO A 815 -5.70 -14.89 -24.95
N VAL A 816 -4.54 -14.44 -25.40
CA VAL A 816 -4.30 -13.06 -25.87
C VAL A 816 -3.65 -13.00 -27.25
N ALA A 817 -3.05 -14.09 -27.75
CA ALA A 817 -2.27 -14.12 -29.00
C ALA A 817 -3.02 -13.50 -30.19
N SER A 818 -4.26 -13.92 -30.44
CA SER A 818 -5.08 -13.43 -31.56
C SER A 818 -5.61 -12.00 -31.37
N THR A 819 -5.46 -11.44 -30.17
CA THR A 819 -5.87 -10.07 -29.84
C THR A 819 -4.71 -9.07 -29.92
N LEU A 820 -3.47 -9.57 -29.97
CA LEU A 820 -2.28 -8.72 -30.02
C LEU A 820 -2.10 -8.14 -31.43
N PRO A 821 -1.72 -6.85 -31.55
CA PRO A 821 -1.29 -6.30 -32.82
C PRO A 821 -0.12 -7.12 -33.40
N PRO A 822 -0.06 -7.38 -34.71
CA PRO A 822 0.99 -8.22 -35.32
C PRO A 822 2.43 -7.73 -35.11
N SER A 823 2.61 -6.47 -34.72
CA SER A 823 3.90 -5.86 -34.44
C SER A 823 4.37 -6.05 -33.00
N PHE A 824 3.54 -6.60 -32.11
CA PHE A 824 3.87 -6.75 -30.69
C PHE A 824 4.70 -8.01 -30.47
N SER A 825 5.71 -7.89 -29.62
CA SER A 825 6.44 -9.05 -29.13
C SER A 825 5.58 -9.88 -28.17
N CYS A 826 5.80 -11.20 -28.20
CA CYS A 826 5.31 -12.15 -27.20
C CYS A 826 6.45 -12.79 -26.39
N GLU A 827 7.71 -12.43 -26.68
CA GLU A 827 8.89 -13.00 -26.03
C GLU A 827 9.45 -12.00 -25.00
N PRO A 828 9.53 -12.40 -23.71
CA PRO A 828 10.09 -11.55 -22.65
C PRO A 828 11.50 -11.03 -22.96
N GLU A 829 12.31 -11.81 -23.66
CA GLU A 829 13.71 -11.50 -23.97
C GLU A 829 13.86 -10.33 -24.96
N ASP A 830 12.83 -10.00 -25.72
CA ASP A 830 12.81 -8.85 -26.61
C ASP A 830 12.55 -7.53 -25.84
N ILE A 831 11.98 -7.62 -24.63
CA ILE A 831 11.72 -6.44 -23.79
C ILE A 831 12.98 -6.07 -23.02
N LEU A 832 13.51 -4.88 -23.31
CA LEU A 832 14.70 -4.34 -22.65
C LEU A 832 14.36 -3.09 -21.83
N VAL A 833 15.15 -2.83 -20.80
CA VAL A 833 15.16 -1.54 -20.11
C VAL A 833 16.08 -0.59 -20.87
N TRP A 834 15.56 0.57 -21.26
CA TRP A 834 16.27 1.63 -21.95
C TRP A 834 16.46 2.81 -21.00
N GLU A 835 17.63 3.45 -21.07
CA GLU A 835 17.95 4.67 -20.33
C GLU A 835 18.06 5.86 -21.31
N ALA A 836 17.36 6.95 -20.97
CA ALA A 836 17.49 8.24 -21.62
C ALA A 836 18.10 9.24 -20.64
N LYS A 837 19.19 9.91 -21.03
CA LYS A 837 19.74 11.04 -20.27
C LYS A 837 18.87 12.27 -20.52
N VAL A 838 18.28 12.81 -19.47
CA VAL A 838 17.30 13.89 -19.55
C VAL A 838 17.85 15.16 -18.90
N THR A 839 17.21 16.29 -19.21
CA THR A 839 17.40 17.56 -18.51
C THR A 839 16.04 18.21 -18.32
N ALA A 840 15.86 18.90 -17.18
CA ALA A 840 14.61 19.59 -16.89
C ALA A 840 14.33 20.72 -17.90
N THR A 841 13.05 20.99 -18.17
CA THR A 841 12.67 22.23 -18.87
C THR A 841 12.81 23.42 -17.93
N LEU A 842 13.25 24.57 -18.46
CA LEU A 842 13.37 25.79 -17.65
C LEU A 842 12.03 26.18 -17.01
N PRO A 843 10.88 26.17 -17.73
CA PRO A 843 9.59 26.44 -17.12
C PRO A 843 9.26 25.50 -15.96
N PHE A 844 9.57 24.20 -16.05
CA PHE A 844 9.33 23.28 -14.93
C PHE A 844 10.22 23.62 -13.73
N SER A 845 11.53 23.79 -13.95
CA SER A 845 12.48 24.08 -12.88
C SER A 845 12.21 25.42 -12.17
N THR A 846 11.63 26.41 -12.87
CA THR A 846 11.28 27.71 -12.27
C THR A 846 9.85 27.77 -11.73
N SER A 847 8.95 26.90 -12.20
CA SER A 847 7.55 26.83 -11.75
C SER A 847 7.33 26.12 -10.42
N TRP A 848 8.35 25.42 -9.90
CA TRP A 848 8.33 24.90 -8.53
C TRP A 848 8.44 26.06 -7.55
N ASN A 849 7.36 26.81 -7.45
CA ASN A 849 7.16 27.85 -6.46
C ASN A 849 5.95 27.43 -5.61
N PRO A 850 6.14 27.16 -4.30
CA PRO A 850 5.05 26.82 -3.38
C PRO A 850 3.89 27.83 -3.41
N PHE A 851 4.17 29.09 -3.78
CA PHE A 851 3.19 30.17 -3.84
C PHE A 851 2.38 30.23 -5.17
N MET A 852 2.78 29.50 -6.21
CA MET A 852 2.09 29.52 -7.52
C MET A 852 1.19 28.30 -7.79
N GLY A 853 1.02 27.40 -6.82
CA GLY A 853 0.03 26.31 -6.89
C GLY A 853 0.37 25.17 -7.86
N TYR A 854 1.60 25.08 -8.36
CA TYR A 854 2.06 23.93 -9.15
C TYR A 854 2.45 22.78 -8.22
N GLY A 855 1.95 21.57 -8.50
CA GLY A 855 2.06 20.43 -7.58
C GLY A 855 3.51 20.03 -7.25
N SER A 856 3.68 19.25 -6.20
CA SER A 856 4.98 18.77 -5.74
C SER A 856 5.65 17.80 -6.75
N PRO A 857 6.98 17.87 -6.97
CA PRO A 857 7.71 16.90 -7.80
C PRO A 857 7.72 15.48 -7.20
N TYR A 858 7.34 15.37 -5.92
CA TYR A 858 7.23 14.12 -5.18
C TYR A 858 5.89 13.40 -5.39
N GLU A 859 4.95 13.98 -6.15
CA GLU A 859 3.69 13.30 -6.47
C GLU A 859 3.92 12.22 -7.55
N PRO A 860 3.40 10.98 -7.37
CA PRO A 860 3.57 9.86 -8.29
C PRO A 860 2.67 10.00 -9.55
N VAL A 861 2.99 10.98 -10.39
CA VAL A 861 2.13 11.43 -11.51
C VAL A 861 2.87 11.55 -12.84
N THR A 862 4.09 11.00 -12.93
CA THR A 862 4.92 11.08 -14.13
C THR A 862 4.39 10.17 -15.23
N ARG A 863 4.41 10.67 -16.46
CA ARG A 863 4.20 9.91 -17.69
C ARG A 863 5.27 10.23 -18.71
N LEU A 864 5.51 9.29 -19.62
CA LEU A 864 6.42 9.47 -20.74
C LEU A 864 5.63 9.59 -22.03
N LEU A 865 5.85 10.66 -22.77
CA LEU A 865 5.28 10.87 -24.11
C LEU A 865 6.35 10.59 -25.16
N PHE A 866 6.06 9.69 -26.09
CA PHE A 866 6.90 9.37 -27.24
C PHE A 866 6.21 9.83 -28.52
N TYR A 867 6.92 10.50 -29.42
CA TYR A 867 6.31 11.10 -30.60
C TYR A 867 7.26 11.14 -31.81
N LYS A 868 6.68 11.10 -33.01
CA LYS A 868 7.38 11.29 -34.29
C LYS A 868 7.63 12.76 -34.58
N PRO A 869 8.61 13.10 -35.44
CA PRO A 869 8.76 14.47 -35.94
C PRO A 869 7.53 15.02 -36.68
N SER A 870 6.68 14.13 -37.22
CA SER A 870 5.44 14.48 -37.90
C SER A 870 4.24 14.70 -36.96
N ALA A 871 4.40 14.44 -35.66
CA ALA A 871 3.37 14.69 -34.66
C ALA A 871 3.34 16.18 -34.26
N ASP A 872 2.27 16.60 -33.58
CA ASP A 872 2.21 17.92 -32.97
C ASP A 872 3.31 18.10 -31.91
N ALA A 873 3.63 19.35 -31.58
CA ALA A 873 4.59 19.64 -30.52
C ALA A 873 4.16 19.00 -29.18
N PRO A 874 5.10 18.53 -28.33
CA PRO A 874 4.78 17.82 -27.09
C PRO A 874 3.78 18.54 -26.17
N GLY A 875 3.92 19.85 -25.99
CA GLY A 875 2.97 20.63 -25.18
C GLY A 875 1.54 20.59 -25.71
N THR A 876 1.36 20.58 -27.03
CA THR A 876 0.04 20.45 -27.70
C THR A 876 -0.53 19.05 -27.51
N LEU A 877 0.31 18.01 -27.62
CA LEU A 877 -0.10 16.63 -27.39
C LEU A 877 -0.53 16.40 -25.93
N ILE A 878 0.24 16.90 -24.98
CA ILE A 878 -0.03 16.75 -23.54
C ILE A 878 -1.34 17.46 -23.17
N SER A 879 -1.50 18.73 -23.52
CA SER A 879 -2.72 19.50 -23.24
C SER A 879 -3.94 19.00 -24.03
N GLY A 880 -3.71 18.42 -25.21
CA GLY A 880 -4.75 17.85 -26.06
C GLY A 880 -5.21 16.44 -25.65
N MET A 881 -4.58 15.79 -24.68
CA MET A 881 -4.83 14.37 -24.35
C MET A 881 -6.32 14.04 -24.10
N PRO A 882 -7.09 14.84 -23.32
CA PRO A 882 -8.52 14.58 -23.13
C PRO A 882 -9.31 14.63 -24.44
N ARG A 883 -9.00 15.60 -25.31
CA ARG A 883 -9.65 15.74 -26.63
C ARG A 883 -9.29 14.58 -27.57
N ILE A 884 -8.04 14.13 -27.53
CA ILE A 884 -7.58 12.98 -28.32
C ILE A 884 -8.29 11.71 -27.86
N PHE A 885 -8.35 11.48 -26.55
CA PHE A 885 -9.11 10.38 -25.96
C PHE A 885 -10.58 10.40 -26.41
N GLU A 886 -11.23 11.57 -26.43
CA GLU A 886 -12.61 11.76 -26.90
C GLU A 886 -12.79 11.66 -28.44
N GLY A 887 -11.80 11.14 -29.17
CA GLY A 887 -11.96 10.75 -30.58
C GLY A 887 -11.43 11.75 -31.60
N ALA A 888 -10.66 12.77 -31.20
CA ALA A 888 -10.08 13.70 -32.16
C ALA A 888 -9.18 12.99 -33.19
N ALA A 889 -9.36 13.33 -34.47
CA ALA A 889 -8.60 12.74 -35.58
C ALA A 889 -7.13 13.20 -35.61
N SER A 890 -6.84 14.40 -35.09
CA SER A 890 -5.48 14.94 -34.98
C SER A 890 -4.98 14.88 -33.53
N PRO A 891 -3.75 14.39 -33.30
CA PRO A 891 -2.84 13.83 -34.30
C PRO A 891 -3.26 12.42 -34.74
N PRO A 892 -2.90 11.96 -35.95
CA PRO A 892 -3.29 10.63 -36.44
C PRO A 892 -2.80 9.48 -35.54
N PRO A 893 -3.51 8.34 -35.47
CA PRO A 893 -3.04 7.16 -34.75
C PRO A 893 -1.62 6.72 -35.15
N GLY A 894 -0.82 6.28 -34.19
CA GLY A 894 0.55 5.81 -34.41
C GLY A 894 1.61 6.91 -34.60
N THR A 895 1.25 8.19 -34.49
CA THR A 895 2.21 9.31 -34.51
C THR A 895 2.83 9.60 -33.14
N PHE A 896 2.19 9.14 -32.06
CA PHE A 896 2.69 9.25 -30.69
C PHE A 896 2.12 8.12 -29.82
N PHE A 897 2.73 7.87 -28.66
CA PHE A 897 2.19 7.01 -27.60
C PHE A 897 2.66 7.46 -26.21
N VAL A 898 2.04 6.94 -25.16
CA VAL A 898 2.28 7.26 -23.75
C VAL A 898 2.61 6.00 -22.97
N LEU A 899 3.65 6.06 -22.14
CA LEU A 899 3.91 5.08 -21.09
C LEU A 899 3.53 5.67 -19.73
N THR A 900 2.74 4.92 -18.97
CA THR A 900 2.32 5.25 -17.60
C THR A 900 3.22 4.59 -16.55
N ALA A 901 4.00 3.59 -16.93
CA ALA A 901 4.91 2.85 -16.09
C ALA A 901 6.37 3.23 -16.41
N GLN A 902 7.14 3.59 -15.37
CA GLN A 902 8.56 3.93 -15.48
C GLN A 902 9.37 3.06 -14.51
N GLU A 903 10.52 2.57 -14.95
CA GLU A 903 11.44 1.81 -14.11
C GLU A 903 12.14 2.75 -13.12
N LEU A 904 12.60 3.91 -13.62
CA LEU A 904 13.28 4.95 -12.86
C LEU A 904 12.94 6.32 -13.44
N VAL A 905 12.72 7.31 -12.58
CA VAL A 905 12.59 8.71 -12.98
C VAL A 905 13.47 9.58 -12.09
N GLN A 906 14.45 10.23 -12.71
CA GLN A 906 15.26 11.29 -12.12
C GLN A 906 15.29 12.43 -13.15
N TYR A 907 14.31 13.32 -13.07
CA TYR A 907 13.95 14.26 -14.16
C TYR A 907 15.09 15.19 -14.64
N ASP A 908 16.13 15.36 -13.82
CA ASP A 908 17.30 16.19 -14.09
C ASP A 908 18.49 15.44 -14.68
N THR A 909 18.46 14.11 -14.64
CA THR A 909 19.62 13.27 -15.00
C THR A 909 19.26 12.14 -15.95
N ARG A 910 18.33 11.25 -15.58
CA ARG A 910 18.00 10.06 -16.37
C ARG A 910 16.61 9.51 -16.11
N ILE A 911 16.05 8.85 -17.12
CA ILE A 911 14.79 8.11 -17.02
C ILE A 911 15.01 6.73 -17.63
N ARG A 912 14.47 5.69 -16.97
CA ARG A 912 14.47 4.32 -17.48
C ARG A 912 13.05 3.83 -17.75
N PHE A 913 12.88 3.15 -18.88
CA PHE A 913 11.60 2.63 -19.33
C PHE A 913 11.79 1.34 -20.14
N ARG A 914 10.74 0.51 -20.24
CA ARG A 914 10.77 -0.71 -21.04
C ARG A 914 10.21 -0.48 -22.43
N LEU A 915 10.87 -1.02 -23.44
CA LEU A 915 10.38 -1.14 -24.83
C LEU A 915 11.03 -2.36 -25.49
N SER A 916 10.35 -2.97 -26.46
CA SER A 916 10.95 -4.04 -27.27
C SER A 916 12.12 -3.51 -28.09
N LYS A 917 13.16 -4.35 -28.26
CA LYS A 917 14.35 -3.98 -29.02
C LYS A 917 13.99 -3.58 -30.45
N ARG A 918 13.16 -4.39 -31.11
CA ARG A 918 12.67 -4.14 -32.47
C ARG A 918 11.96 -2.79 -32.60
N ARG A 919 11.17 -2.40 -31.59
CA ARG A 919 10.47 -1.11 -31.60
C ARG A 919 11.44 0.05 -31.50
N VAL A 920 12.43 -0.02 -30.61
CA VAL A 920 13.42 1.06 -30.46
C VAL A 920 14.24 1.22 -31.74
N GLU A 921 14.62 0.13 -32.41
CA GLU A 921 15.29 0.19 -33.73
C GLU A 921 14.44 0.92 -34.79
N SER A 922 13.14 0.61 -34.87
CA SER A 922 12.20 1.34 -35.76
C SER A 922 12.10 2.82 -35.37
N MET A 923 12.02 3.09 -34.07
CA MET A 923 11.90 4.46 -33.55
C MET A 923 13.16 5.30 -33.82
N GLN A 924 14.34 4.69 -33.80
CA GLN A 924 15.59 5.32 -34.19
C GLN A 924 15.60 5.67 -35.67
N ALA A 925 15.19 4.74 -36.54
CA ALA A 925 15.09 4.97 -37.98
C ALA A 925 14.08 6.09 -38.31
N GLU A 926 12.95 6.13 -37.60
CA GLU A 926 11.89 7.12 -37.75
C GLU A 926 12.12 8.42 -36.97
N LYS A 927 13.26 8.54 -36.26
CA LYS A 927 13.69 9.74 -35.52
C LYS A 927 12.72 10.18 -34.42
N TRP A 928 12.17 9.23 -33.68
CA TRP A 928 11.28 9.53 -32.54
C TRP A 928 12.01 10.27 -31.43
N SER A 929 11.25 10.94 -30.57
CA SER A 929 11.73 11.58 -29.35
C SER A 929 10.82 11.27 -28.17
N MET A 930 11.33 11.45 -26.95
CA MET A 930 10.56 11.31 -25.72
C MET A 930 10.67 12.56 -24.83
N VAL A 931 9.61 12.84 -24.07
CA VAL A 931 9.62 13.79 -22.94
C VAL A 931 8.90 13.16 -21.74
N ALA A 932 9.31 13.51 -20.53
CA ALA A 932 8.51 13.27 -19.35
C ALA A 932 7.61 14.47 -19.06
N TYR A 933 6.41 14.20 -18.58
CA TYR A 933 5.44 15.21 -18.19
C TYR A 933 4.63 14.75 -16.97
N ARG A 934 4.00 15.72 -16.32
CA ARG A 934 3.08 15.48 -15.22
C ARG A 934 1.66 15.37 -15.73
N GLN A 935 0.99 14.26 -15.41
CA GLN A 935 -0.39 14.05 -15.87
C GLN A 935 -1.40 15.00 -15.22
N ASP A 936 -1.17 15.40 -13.97
CA ASP A 936 -2.10 16.17 -13.14
C ASP A 936 -2.13 17.64 -13.52
N THR A 937 -0.98 18.18 -13.96
CA THR A 937 -0.85 19.59 -14.39
C THR A 937 -0.72 19.74 -15.91
N GLY A 938 -0.46 18.66 -16.65
CA GLY A 938 -0.15 18.72 -18.09
C GLY A 938 1.20 19.37 -18.39
N GLN A 939 2.07 19.52 -17.39
CA GLN A 939 3.33 20.23 -17.54
C GLN A 939 4.44 19.32 -18.06
N GLN A 940 5.13 19.77 -19.11
CA GLN A 940 6.32 19.09 -19.61
C GLN A 940 7.51 19.30 -18.66
N ALA A 941 8.03 18.21 -18.11
CA ALA A 941 9.08 18.22 -17.11
C ALA A 941 10.50 18.20 -17.72
N THR A 942 10.70 17.48 -18.83
CA THR A 942 12.03 17.34 -19.45
C THR A 942 12.09 17.88 -20.87
N ARG A 943 13.28 18.25 -21.33
CA ARG A 943 13.55 18.52 -22.74
C ARG A 943 13.39 17.24 -23.58
N PRO A 944 13.06 17.34 -24.88
CA PRO A 944 13.03 16.19 -25.77
C PRO A 944 14.36 15.46 -25.85
N VAL A 945 14.33 14.13 -25.77
CA VAL A 945 15.48 13.24 -25.96
C VAL A 945 15.22 12.35 -27.17
N SER A 946 16.12 12.37 -28.14
CA SER A 946 16.01 11.57 -29.38
C SER A 946 16.20 10.08 -29.11
N ALA A 947 15.49 9.22 -29.84
CA ALA A 947 15.63 7.76 -29.78
C ALA A 947 17.05 7.27 -30.06
N ALA A 948 17.83 8.04 -30.84
CA ALA A 948 19.24 7.76 -31.11
C ALA A 948 20.15 7.88 -29.87
N GLN A 949 19.66 8.49 -28.79
CA GLN A 949 20.41 8.70 -27.55
C GLN A 949 20.03 7.71 -26.44
N TRP A 950 19.09 6.81 -26.69
CA TRP A 950 18.67 5.81 -25.71
C TRP A 950 19.63 4.63 -25.71
N THR A 951 20.05 4.20 -24.52
CA THR A 951 20.99 3.09 -24.36
C THR A 951 20.35 1.96 -23.57
N PRO A 952 20.52 0.69 -23.97
CA PRO A 952 20.01 -0.43 -23.19
C PRO A 952 20.79 -0.54 -21.86
N VAL A 953 20.08 -0.80 -20.76
CA VAL A 953 20.66 -1.06 -19.45
C VAL A 953 21.08 -2.52 -19.39
N GLY A 954 22.32 -2.80 -18.96
CA GLY A 954 22.82 -4.18 -18.87
C GLY A 954 22.08 -4.99 -17.80
N LYS A 955 21.89 -6.30 -18.02
CA LYS A 955 21.12 -7.22 -17.14
C LYS A 955 21.55 -7.25 -15.65
N GLY A 956 22.72 -6.71 -15.30
CA GLY A 956 23.22 -6.61 -13.93
C GLY A 956 22.93 -5.28 -13.21
N ALA A 957 22.37 -4.28 -13.90
CA ALA A 957 22.09 -2.95 -13.35
C ALA A 957 20.60 -2.74 -12.99
N ASP A 958 19.75 -3.76 -13.20
CA ASP A 958 18.32 -3.76 -12.85
C ASP A 958 18.07 -3.93 -11.33
N ALA A 959 19.13 -4.20 -10.54
CA ALA A 959 19.05 -4.46 -9.10
C ALA A 959 19.46 -3.27 -8.21
N ALA A 960 19.77 -2.11 -8.80
CA ALA A 960 20.29 -0.94 -8.08
C ALA A 960 19.37 0.28 -8.19
#